data_AF-A0AA90TKJ9-F1
#
_entry.id   AF-A0AA90TKJ9-F1
#
_cell.length_a   1.000
_cell.length_b   1.000
_cell.length_c   1.000
_cell.angle_alpha   90.00
_cell.angle_beta   90.00
_cell.angle_gamma   90.00
#
_symmetry.space_group_name_H-M   'P 1'
#
loop_
_entity.id
_entity.type
_entity.pdbx_description
1 polymer ?
#
loop_
_entity_poly.entity_id
_entity_poly.type
_entity_poly.pdbx_seq_one_letter_code
_entity_poly.pdbx_strand_id
1 'polypeptide(L)'
;MTAWNPTAACALAAIVLAGCGGTVHLPDRKISLTVLSSKPDEVSGGDARIAVSAVADMPGQMRFRLNGQRIDPPMAAAGARMEGVVSGLADGRNTLEVSYTDHGGREVAAALALTNHPVTGPMFSGAQQQPFVCRTQESGLGQPLVDNQDGIGHPVFEASGVATSGVATSGGRLLGHSRYCAIKTQIHYFYHTGEGFKPFDAVKGYATPPDDLKTITLNGASVPFVVRVEAGTINRFAYTIAMLAPSPAGADATPRFDTAAWNRKLVYWLRGGVGIGHQQGTAIWFSSGMRGIERQIISRVLAQGYAVVNSSGNEAGVHYNMRLAEETAMMTKERFIEAVGQPAFTIGIGGSGGAVQQYLFAQNRPGLLDAGIPVQSYPDMVTQTIPVADCPLLEQYFSDEVALDPASPWKSWTRRALIEGSNASDTVVNPLTDKPGSTECINGWQGAVPTVVNPVYKDPRYDLVAQNYGYPADVFAKVKWTHWNDLANIYGTDSAGFAPSPIDNVGVQYGLGALAAGQIGKDEFLRINACVGSWKEASQFVMWDAAADPFDARNMQRSATCRDPAGQPAPRRAADLSAVRAAYSSGHVFTGQRLDIPMIDVRPYLEPVLNMHNMRQAFSVRARLLDANRAAAKNQVIWLTTPAADQPAHVIDALGVLDSYLSTRTAPAQFTDSCFDASGTAIAAGAAVWDGILNQQPKGACSAAFPVYASSRMVAGDSVKGDIFKCKLKPVAAALADGTYPEAAGFSARDKEWLERIFPQGVCDYRFGDQGRPARW
;
A
#
# COMPACT_ATOMS: atom_id res chain seq x y z
N MET A 1 7.20 -61.63 37.53
CA MET A 1 6.62 -62.87 36.98
C MET A 1 6.75 -62.75 35.47
N THR A 2 7.53 -63.50 34.72
CA THR A 2 8.34 -64.74 34.88
C THR A 2 9.24 -64.70 33.62
N ALA A 3 10.57 -64.62 33.76
CA ALA A 3 11.49 -65.78 33.80
C ALA A 3 11.51 -66.57 32.46
N TRP A 4 12.61 -66.94 31.79
CA TRP A 4 14.05 -66.97 32.08
C TRP A 4 14.84 -67.24 30.78
N ASN A 5 16.11 -66.81 30.79
CA ASN A 5 17.29 -67.18 29.99
C ASN A 5 17.69 -68.68 30.16
N PRO A 6 18.92 -69.16 29.81
CA PRO A 6 19.72 -69.20 28.56
C PRO A 6 20.41 -70.59 28.34
N THR A 7 21.16 -70.78 27.25
CA THR A 7 22.45 -71.55 27.16
C THR A 7 23.07 -71.26 25.76
N ALA A 8 24.24 -70.66 25.55
CA ALA A 8 25.64 -71.05 25.83
C ALA A 8 26.00 -72.45 25.23
N ALA A 9 27.05 -72.71 24.44
CA ALA A 9 28.22 -71.95 23.99
C ALA A 9 28.94 -72.68 22.82
N CYS A 10 29.90 -71.98 22.19
CA CYS A 10 31.10 -72.44 21.47
C CYS A 10 30.98 -73.14 20.10
N ALA A 11 31.46 -72.47 19.04
CA ALA A 11 32.74 -72.81 18.38
C ALA A 11 33.14 -71.75 17.34
N LEU A 12 34.33 -71.17 17.49
CA LEU A 12 35.08 -70.48 16.44
C LEU A 12 35.56 -71.50 15.40
N ALA A 13 35.40 -71.19 14.11
CA ALA A 13 36.43 -71.34 13.08
C ALA A 13 35.97 -70.70 11.75
N ALA A 14 36.56 -69.54 11.43
CA ALA A 14 37.14 -69.15 10.13
C ALA A 14 37.20 -70.25 9.04
N ILE A 15 37.12 -70.05 7.72
CA ILE A 15 37.15 -68.92 6.77
C ILE A 15 36.80 -69.53 5.37
N VAL A 16 36.11 -68.83 4.46
CA VAL A 16 36.48 -68.53 3.05
C VAL A 16 35.25 -68.05 2.25
N LEU A 17 35.43 -66.84 1.70
CA LEU A 17 34.72 -66.04 0.70
C LEU A 17 33.90 -66.74 -0.41
N ALA A 18 32.72 -66.19 -0.71
CA ALA A 18 32.39 -65.41 -1.93
C ALA A 18 30.86 -65.21 -2.03
N GLY A 19 30.35 -64.01 -1.78
CA GLY A 19 29.77 -63.21 -2.88
C GLY A 19 28.29 -62.89 -2.69
N CYS A 20 27.95 -61.98 -1.77
CA CYS A 20 26.61 -61.40 -1.68
C CYS A 20 26.46 -60.26 -2.69
N GLY A 21 25.70 -60.50 -3.76
CA GLY A 21 25.15 -59.44 -4.61
C GLY A 21 24.03 -58.70 -3.87
N GLY A 22 24.40 -57.77 -3.00
CA GLY A 22 23.48 -56.77 -2.47
C GLY A 22 23.43 -55.60 -3.42
N THR A 23 22.33 -55.44 -4.16
CA THR A 23 22.02 -54.18 -4.86
C THR A 23 21.84 -53.08 -3.82
N VAL A 24 22.89 -52.28 -3.61
CA VAL A 24 22.80 -51.01 -2.92
C VAL A 24 21.95 -50.10 -3.80
N HIS A 25 20.73 -49.80 -3.36
CA HIS A 25 19.92 -48.74 -3.96
C HIS A 25 20.62 -47.42 -3.63
N LEU A 26 21.37 -46.87 -4.60
CA LEU A 26 21.93 -45.53 -4.49
C LEU A 26 20.76 -44.54 -4.35
N PRO A 27 20.81 -43.55 -3.44
CA PRO A 27 19.78 -42.53 -3.36
C PRO A 27 19.68 -41.82 -4.71
N ASP A 28 18.44 -41.60 -5.18
CA ASP A 28 18.15 -40.84 -6.40
C ASP A 28 18.94 -39.52 -6.39
N ARG A 29 20.00 -39.45 -7.20
CA ARG A 29 20.72 -38.20 -7.48
C ARG A 29 19.78 -37.30 -8.28
N LYS A 30 19.10 -36.37 -7.58
CA LYS A 30 18.18 -35.40 -8.17
C LYS A 30 18.89 -34.08 -8.41
N ILE A 31 18.76 -33.54 -9.62
CA ILE A 31 19.03 -32.14 -9.94
C ILE A 31 17.73 -31.35 -9.75
N SER A 32 17.80 -30.14 -9.21
CA SER A 32 16.66 -29.24 -9.05
C SER A 32 16.91 -27.92 -9.77
N LEU A 33 15.91 -27.44 -10.51
CA LEU A 33 15.85 -26.09 -11.07
C LEU A 33 14.82 -25.29 -10.30
N THR A 34 15.13 -24.04 -10.00
CA THR A 34 14.22 -23.14 -9.29
C THR A 34 14.36 -21.73 -9.81
N VAL A 35 13.23 -21.06 -10.09
CA VAL A 35 13.22 -19.62 -10.34
C VAL A 35 13.42 -18.90 -9.01
N LEU A 36 14.43 -18.04 -8.94
CA LEU A 36 14.75 -17.25 -7.75
C LEU A 36 14.16 -15.84 -7.80
N SER A 37 13.92 -15.31 -9.00
CA SER A 37 13.47 -13.93 -9.20
C SER A 37 11.96 -13.74 -9.02
N SER A 38 11.17 -14.79 -9.23
CA SER A 38 9.70 -14.78 -9.15
C SER A 38 9.15 -16.21 -8.95
N LYS A 39 7.82 -16.36 -8.91
CA LYS A 39 7.21 -17.69 -9.09
C LYS A 39 7.33 -18.11 -10.56
N PRO A 40 7.42 -19.42 -10.87
CA PRO A 40 7.59 -19.88 -12.24
C PRO A 40 6.53 -19.40 -13.24
N ASP A 41 5.29 -19.19 -12.80
CA ASP A 41 4.16 -18.72 -13.63
C ASP A 41 4.06 -17.18 -13.76
N GLU A 42 5.00 -16.46 -13.14
CA GLU A 42 4.98 -15.01 -12.98
C GLU A 42 6.31 -14.36 -13.36
N VAL A 43 7.04 -14.95 -14.30
CA VAL A 43 8.27 -14.36 -14.83
C VAL A 43 7.92 -13.17 -15.71
N SER A 44 8.70 -12.10 -15.69
CA SER A 44 8.46 -10.94 -16.55
C SER A 44 9.70 -10.40 -17.26
N GLY A 45 9.50 -9.82 -18.44
CA GLY A 45 10.55 -9.08 -19.15
C GLY A 45 11.58 -9.93 -19.88
N GLY A 46 11.35 -11.23 -20.02
CA GLY A 46 12.17 -12.13 -20.85
C GLY A 46 13.38 -12.72 -20.15
N ASP A 47 13.61 -12.37 -18.88
CA ASP A 47 14.73 -12.83 -18.05
C ASP A 47 14.20 -13.61 -16.84
N ALA A 48 14.98 -14.56 -16.33
CA ALA A 48 14.72 -15.20 -15.05
C ALA A 48 16.03 -15.58 -14.37
N ARG A 49 16.19 -15.27 -13.08
CA ARG A 49 17.31 -15.81 -12.30
C ARG A 49 16.99 -17.24 -11.86
N ILE A 50 17.85 -18.19 -12.21
CA ILE A 50 17.66 -19.61 -11.96
C ILE A 50 18.74 -20.12 -11.00
N ALA A 51 18.32 -20.96 -10.05
CA ALA A 51 19.21 -21.81 -9.28
C ALA A 51 19.19 -23.25 -9.82
N VAL A 52 20.37 -23.85 -9.92
CA VAL A 52 20.57 -25.27 -10.18
C VAL A 52 21.27 -25.91 -8.98
N SER A 53 20.59 -26.82 -8.30
CA SER A 53 21.11 -27.54 -7.13
C SER A 53 21.29 -29.02 -7.47
N ALA A 54 22.44 -29.60 -7.11
CA ALA A 54 22.74 -31.02 -7.26
C ALA A 54 23.10 -31.66 -5.91
N VAL A 55 22.64 -32.89 -5.66
CA VAL A 55 22.96 -33.65 -4.44
C VAL A 55 24.37 -34.25 -4.58
N ALA A 56 25.38 -33.50 -4.13
CA ALA A 56 26.82 -33.83 -4.13
C ALA A 56 27.51 -33.83 -5.52
N ASP A 57 28.71 -33.24 -5.54
CA ASP A 57 29.60 -33.06 -6.69
C ASP A 57 28.97 -32.31 -7.86
N MET A 58 29.18 -31.00 -7.95
CA MET A 58 28.89 -30.26 -9.18
C MET A 58 29.79 -30.82 -10.30
N PRO A 59 29.24 -31.54 -11.29
CA PRO A 59 30.05 -32.16 -12.31
C PRO A 59 30.31 -31.16 -13.44
N GLY A 60 31.06 -31.61 -14.47
CA GLY A 60 31.49 -30.80 -15.61
C GLY A 60 30.37 -30.09 -16.40
N GLN A 61 30.76 -29.45 -17.50
CA GLN A 61 29.97 -28.52 -18.32
C GLN A 61 28.46 -28.88 -18.44
N MET A 62 27.60 -28.11 -17.74
CA MET A 62 26.15 -28.20 -17.85
C MET A 62 25.67 -27.78 -19.24
N ARG A 63 24.63 -28.44 -19.74
CA ARG A 63 23.96 -28.12 -21.01
C ARG A 63 22.56 -27.60 -20.74
N PHE A 64 22.29 -26.38 -21.16
CA PHE A 64 20.97 -25.76 -21.02
C PHE A 64 20.22 -25.75 -22.36
N ARG A 65 18.91 -25.95 -22.30
CA ARG A 65 18.00 -25.73 -23.44
C ARG A 65 16.82 -24.89 -23.01
N LEU A 66 16.46 -23.90 -23.81
CA LEU A 66 15.25 -23.11 -23.66
C LEU A 66 14.35 -23.38 -24.86
N ASN A 67 13.15 -23.90 -24.63
CA ASN A 67 12.20 -24.29 -25.67
C ASN A 67 12.84 -25.22 -26.73
N GLY A 68 13.66 -26.16 -26.26
CA GLY A 68 14.40 -27.10 -27.11
C GLY A 68 15.64 -26.53 -27.79
N GLN A 69 15.89 -25.22 -27.76
CA GLN A 69 17.09 -24.59 -28.31
C GLN A 69 18.22 -24.54 -27.29
N ARG A 70 19.44 -24.90 -27.68
CA ARG A 70 20.61 -24.84 -26.79
C ARG A 70 20.94 -23.38 -26.45
N ILE A 71 21.17 -23.12 -25.16
CA ILE A 71 21.62 -21.82 -24.65
C ILE A 71 22.85 -22.04 -23.74
N ASP A 72 23.58 -20.95 -23.47
CA ASP A 72 24.75 -20.94 -22.58
C ASP A 72 24.63 -19.79 -21.57
N PRO A 73 23.71 -19.88 -20.59
CA PRO A 73 23.50 -18.82 -19.63
C PRO A 73 24.74 -18.67 -18.73
N PRO A 74 25.14 -17.43 -18.37
CA PRO A 74 26.25 -17.23 -17.46
C PRO A 74 25.88 -17.72 -16.07
N MET A 75 26.44 -18.86 -15.65
CA MET A 75 26.23 -19.47 -14.34
C MET A 75 27.45 -19.27 -13.44
N ALA A 76 27.22 -18.92 -12.17
CA ALA A 76 28.24 -18.78 -11.15
C ALA A 76 27.91 -19.63 -9.91
N ALA A 77 28.94 -20.09 -9.22
CA ALA A 77 28.76 -20.83 -7.98
C ALA A 77 28.24 -19.92 -6.86
N ALA A 78 27.23 -20.40 -6.12
CA ALA A 78 26.63 -19.74 -4.98
C ALA A 78 26.43 -20.77 -3.86
N GLY A 79 27.47 -21.00 -3.05
CA GLY A 79 27.47 -22.06 -2.04
C GLY A 79 27.40 -23.45 -2.70
N ALA A 80 26.37 -24.24 -2.37
CA ALA A 80 26.17 -25.60 -2.90
C ALA A 80 25.32 -25.66 -4.19
N ARG A 81 25.01 -24.51 -4.81
CA ARG A 81 24.22 -24.40 -6.06
C ARG A 81 24.92 -23.51 -7.08
N MET A 82 24.48 -23.59 -8.34
CA MET A 82 24.83 -22.60 -9.38
C MET A 82 23.67 -21.65 -9.57
N GLU A 83 23.97 -20.37 -9.78
CA GLU A 83 22.98 -19.35 -10.08
C GLU A 83 23.37 -18.57 -11.34
N GLY A 84 22.39 -18.21 -12.15
CA GLY A 84 22.60 -17.39 -13.33
C GLY A 84 21.29 -16.86 -13.88
N VAL A 85 21.38 -15.91 -14.80
CA VAL A 85 20.21 -15.34 -15.48
C VAL A 85 20.04 -16.05 -16.81
N VAL A 86 18.85 -16.62 -17.01
CA VAL A 86 18.42 -17.15 -18.30
C VAL A 86 17.62 -16.05 -18.99
N SER A 87 18.10 -15.60 -20.15
CA SER A 87 17.48 -14.56 -20.96
C SER A 87 16.88 -15.12 -22.25
N GLY A 88 16.00 -14.35 -22.88
CA GLY A 88 15.39 -14.69 -24.16
C GLY A 88 14.14 -15.58 -24.03
N LEU A 89 13.49 -15.55 -22.86
CA LEU A 89 12.20 -16.20 -22.66
C LEU A 89 11.15 -15.55 -23.59
N ALA A 90 10.39 -16.38 -24.29
CA ALA A 90 9.27 -15.90 -25.11
C ALA A 90 8.07 -15.55 -24.22
N ASP A 91 7.23 -14.60 -24.62
CA ASP A 91 5.97 -14.37 -23.92
C ASP A 91 5.10 -15.64 -23.92
N GLY A 92 4.48 -15.95 -22.78
CA GLY A 92 3.75 -17.18 -22.53
C GLY A 92 4.63 -18.30 -21.98
N ARG A 93 4.22 -19.55 -22.27
CA ARG A 93 4.83 -20.74 -21.68
C ARG A 93 6.21 -21.02 -22.30
N ASN A 94 7.18 -21.27 -21.44
CA ASN A 94 8.53 -21.71 -21.77
C ASN A 94 8.86 -23.01 -21.04
N THR A 95 9.82 -23.76 -21.59
CA THR A 95 10.43 -24.93 -20.92
C THR A 95 11.94 -24.73 -20.86
N LEU A 96 12.47 -24.63 -19.64
CA LEU A 96 13.90 -24.59 -19.38
C LEU A 96 14.38 -25.96 -18.94
N GLU A 97 15.36 -26.50 -19.65
CA GLU A 97 15.96 -27.80 -19.37
C GLU A 97 17.44 -27.61 -19.05
N VAL A 98 17.93 -28.37 -18.08
CA VAL A 98 19.36 -28.51 -17.81
C VAL A 98 19.71 -29.99 -17.76
N SER A 99 20.86 -30.33 -18.31
CA SER A 99 21.43 -31.67 -18.26
C SER A 99 22.92 -31.62 -18.01
N TYR A 100 23.45 -32.63 -17.35
CA TYR A 100 24.89 -32.84 -17.20
C TYR A 100 25.20 -34.34 -17.19
N THR A 101 26.46 -34.68 -17.42
CA THR A 101 26.96 -36.06 -17.28
C THR A 101 27.66 -36.18 -15.93
N ASP A 102 27.18 -37.09 -15.08
CA ASP A 102 27.77 -37.30 -13.76
C ASP A 102 29.10 -38.08 -13.84
N HIS A 103 29.82 -38.19 -12.72
CA HIS A 103 31.09 -38.93 -12.66
C HIS A 103 30.98 -40.42 -13.00
N GLY A 104 29.76 -41.00 -12.96
CA GLY A 104 29.48 -42.37 -13.38
C GLY A 104 29.12 -42.50 -14.86
N GLY A 105 29.19 -41.41 -15.64
CA GLY A 105 28.84 -41.39 -17.06
C GLY A 105 27.33 -41.34 -17.33
N ARG A 106 26.49 -41.18 -16.29
CA ARG A 106 25.03 -41.11 -16.44
C ARG A 106 24.61 -39.68 -16.75
N GLU A 107 23.72 -39.51 -17.73
CA GLU A 107 23.06 -38.22 -17.95
C GLU A 107 22.01 -37.98 -16.87
N VAL A 108 22.09 -36.81 -16.24
CA VAL A 108 21.14 -36.32 -15.25
C VAL A 108 20.52 -35.05 -15.82
N ALA A 109 19.19 -34.97 -15.82
CA ALA A 109 18.48 -33.83 -16.38
C ALA A 109 17.28 -33.43 -15.51
N ALA A 110 16.90 -32.16 -15.60
CA ALA A 110 15.63 -31.67 -15.12
C ALA A 110 15.09 -30.57 -16.03
N ALA A 111 13.77 -30.42 -15.98
CA ALA A 111 13.02 -29.43 -16.74
C ALA A 111 12.13 -28.62 -15.80
N LEU A 112 11.96 -27.35 -16.13
CA LEU A 112 11.12 -26.39 -15.42
C LEU A 112 10.23 -25.69 -16.45
N ALA A 113 8.91 -25.82 -16.27
CA ALA A 113 7.96 -25.00 -16.99
C ALA A 113 7.85 -23.65 -16.29
N LEU A 114 7.91 -22.56 -17.07
CA LEU A 114 7.72 -21.21 -16.58
C LEU A 114 6.87 -20.41 -17.57
N THR A 115 6.18 -19.38 -17.11
CA THR A 115 5.39 -18.47 -17.93
C THR A 115 6.00 -17.09 -17.83
N ASN A 116 6.48 -16.57 -18.96
CA ASN A 116 7.01 -15.23 -19.06
C ASN A 116 5.92 -14.27 -19.56
N HIS A 117 5.90 -13.07 -19.02
CA HIS A 117 4.98 -11.99 -19.38
C HIS A 117 5.76 -10.77 -19.87
N PRO A 118 5.16 -9.90 -20.70
CA PRO A 118 5.81 -8.66 -21.10
C PRO A 118 6.19 -7.80 -19.88
N VAL A 119 7.35 -7.13 -19.91
CA VAL A 119 7.75 -6.17 -18.85
C VAL A 119 6.76 -5.01 -18.69
N THR A 120 5.96 -4.75 -19.73
CA THR A 120 4.90 -3.74 -19.73
C THR A 120 3.58 -4.24 -19.14
N GLY A 121 3.48 -5.52 -18.78
CA GLY A 121 2.27 -6.16 -18.27
C GLY A 121 1.06 -6.01 -19.21
N PRO A 122 -0.17 -6.17 -18.70
CA PRO A 122 -0.50 -6.69 -17.36
C PRO A 122 -0.30 -8.21 -17.28
N MET A 123 -0.09 -8.74 -16.07
CA MET A 123 -0.05 -10.18 -15.79
C MET A 123 -1.39 -10.67 -15.22
N PHE A 124 -1.93 -9.92 -14.26
CA PHE A 124 -3.19 -10.18 -13.56
C PHE A 124 -3.90 -8.89 -13.10
N SER A 125 -3.28 -7.71 -13.25
CA SER A 125 -3.84 -6.42 -12.83
C SER A 125 -5.04 -5.95 -13.66
N GLY A 126 -5.27 -6.57 -14.83
CA GLY A 126 -6.36 -6.28 -15.75
C GLY A 126 -5.96 -5.27 -16.82
N ALA A 127 -6.94 -4.85 -17.64
CA ALA A 127 -6.68 -3.94 -18.76
C ALA A 127 -6.09 -2.59 -18.28
N GLN A 128 -5.11 -2.08 -19.03
CA GLN A 128 -4.46 -0.82 -18.73
C GLN A 128 -5.38 0.37 -19.05
N GLN A 129 -5.53 1.28 -18.08
CA GLN A 129 -6.33 2.51 -18.21
C GLN A 129 -5.88 3.38 -19.39
N GLN A 130 -6.84 3.97 -20.10
CA GLN A 130 -6.60 4.96 -21.16
C GLN A 130 -7.57 6.13 -21.01
N PRO A 131 -7.17 7.37 -21.34
CA PRO A 131 -5.81 7.79 -21.72
C PRO A 131 -4.81 7.70 -20.55
N PHE A 132 -3.51 7.71 -20.83
CA PHE A 132 -2.47 7.65 -19.79
C PHE A 132 -1.31 8.60 -20.08
N VAL A 133 -0.89 9.35 -19.06
CA VAL A 133 0.15 10.38 -19.15
C VAL A 133 1.50 9.81 -18.75
N CYS A 134 2.47 9.82 -19.66
CA CYS A 134 3.86 9.48 -19.34
C CYS A 134 4.57 10.69 -18.74
N ARG A 135 5.32 10.47 -17.64
CA ARG A 135 6.02 11.53 -16.90
C ARG A 135 7.53 11.25 -16.82
N THR A 136 8.06 10.51 -17.80
CA THR A 136 9.50 10.20 -17.92
C THR A 136 10.33 11.45 -18.19
N GLN A 137 9.80 12.41 -18.95
CA GLN A 137 10.47 13.70 -19.20
C GLN A 137 10.58 14.54 -17.93
N GLU A 138 9.50 14.68 -17.17
CA GLU A 138 9.52 15.35 -15.85
C GLU A 138 10.47 14.66 -14.88
N SER A 139 10.61 13.34 -15.00
CA SER A 139 11.58 12.55 -14.25
C SER A 139 13.02 12.72 -14.75
N GLY A 140 13.29 13.57 -15.74
CA GLY A 140 14.64 13.77 -16.30
C GLY A 140 15.19 12.57 -17.08
N LEU A 141 14.34 11.60 -17.44
CA LEU A 141 14.72 10.35 -18.11
C LEU A 141 14.52 10.40 -19.64
N GLY A 142 14.03 11.54 -20.16
CA GLY A 142 13.72 11.73 -21.57
C GLY A 142 12.30 11.30 -21.96
N GLN A 143 11.97 11.43 -23.25
CA GLN A 143 10.68 10.99 -23.79
C GLN A 143 10.53 9.47 -23.75
N PRO A 144 9.30 8.95 -23.58
CA PRO A 144 9.07 7.52 -23.68
C PRO A 144 9.29 7.03 -25.12
N LEU A 145 9.54 5.73 -25.28
CA LEU A 145 9.72 5.10 -26.58
C LEU A 145 8.40 5.10 -27.37
N VAL A 146 8.51 5.42 -28.65
CA VAL A 146 7.41 5.23 -29.61
C VAL A 146 7.13 3.73 -29.74
N ASP A 147 5.91 3.33 -29.44
CA ASP A 147 5.46 1.93 -29.52
C ASP A 147 4.26 1.74 -30.46
N ASN A 148 3.66 2.83 -30.95
CA ASN A 148 2.59 2.78 -31.96
C ASN A 148 2.50 4.06 -32.80
N GLN A 149 1.83 3.96 -33.94
CA GLN A 149 1.49 5.06 -34.84
C GLN A 149 -0.03 5.34 -34.89
N ASP A 150 -0.81 4.65 -34.06
CA ASP A 150 -2.28 4.63 -34.10
C ASP A 150 -2.91 5.78 -33.29
N GLY A 151 -2.11 6.65 -32.68
CA GLY A 151 -2.62 7.73 -31.82
C GLY A 151 -2.88 7.31 -30.38
N ILE A 152 -2.41 6.13 -29.95
CA ILE A 152 -2.76 5.56 -28.65
C ILE A 152 -1.71 5.93 -27.61
N GLY A 153 -2.10 6.68 -26.58
CA GLY A 153 -1.26 7.00 -25.42
C GLY A 153 -0.58 8.36 -25.54
N HIS A 154 0.61 8.48 -24.97
CA HIS A 154 1.35 9.74 -24.88
C HIS A 154 1.99 10.13 -26.21
N PRO A 155 1.74 11.35 -26.72
CA PRO A 155 2.42 11.84 -27.93
C PRO A 155 3.93 11.96 -27.72
N VAL A 156 4.71 11.54 -28.70
CA VAL A 156 6.18 11.61 -28.68
C VAL A 156 6.65 12.42 -29.87
N PHE A 157 7.46 13.45 -29.62
CA PHE A 157 7.92 14.41 -30.62
C PHE A 157 9.43 14.30 -30.85
N GLU A 158 9.87 14.76 -32.02
CA GLU A 158 11.29 14.94 -32.33
C GLU A 158 11.89 15.95 -31.36
N ALA A 159 13.06 15.64 -30.80
CA ALA A 159 13.69 16.49 -29.79
C ALA A 159 14.10 17.84 -30.40
N SER A 160 13.34 18.90 -30.13
CA SER A 160 13.66 20.27 -30.56
C SER A 160 14.51 20.99 -29.51
N GLY A 161 15.78 20.57 -29.34
CA GLY A 161 16.72 21.22 -28.41
C GLY A 161 16.34 21.14 -26.92
N VAL A 162 17.22 21.65 -26.06
CA VAL A 162 17.06 21.64 -24.59
C VAL A 162 16.37 22.92 -24.14
N ALA A 163 15.12 22.83 -23.71
CA ALA A 163 14.49 23.92 -22.98
C ALA A 163 15.14 24.04 -21.58
N THR A 164 15.60 25.24 -21.23
CA THR A 164 16.17 25.59 -19.92
C THR A 164 15.19 25.48 -18.75
N SER A 165 13.94 25.05 -19.00
CA SER A 165 12.87 24.86 -18.02
C SER A 165 12.49 23.39 -17.76
N GLY A 166 13.19 22.40 -18.32
CA GLY A 166 13.02 20.99 -17.96
C GLY A 166 11.77 20.29 -18.56
N VAL A 167 11.03 20.95 -19.45
CA VAL A 167 10.01 20.32 -20.29
C VAL A 167 10.32 20.68 -21.74
N ALA A 168 10.69 19.70 -22.57
CA ALA A 168 10.79 19.93 -24.00
C ALA A 168 9.40 20.31 -24.51
N THR A 169 9.27 21.48 -25.12
CA THR A 169 8.02 21.89 -25.75
C THR A 169 7.63 20.89 -26.83
N SER A 170 6.34 20.59 -26.92
CA SER A 170 5.63 19.86 -27.98
C SER A 170 5.73 20.50 -29.39
N GLY A 171 6.83 21.22 -29.67
CA GLY A 171 7.01 22.00 -30.90
C GLY A 171 7.77 21.29 -32.02
N GLY A 172 8.30 20.08 -31.76
CA GLY A 172 8.92 19.23 -32.77
C GLY A 172 7.90 18.47 -33.62
N ARG A 173 8.34 17.83 -34.70
CA ARG A 173 7.50 16.93 -35.49
C ARG A 173 7.04 15.73 -34.65
N LEU A 174 5.76 15.37 -34.70
CA LEU A 174 5.24 14.16 -34.04
C LEU A 174 5.90 12.91 -34.64
N LEU A 175 6.48 12.07 -33.79
CA LEU A 175 7.14 10.81 -34.17
C LEU A 175 6.24 9.59 -34.04
N GLY A 176 5.25 9.64 -33.15
CA GLY A 176 4.34 8.55 -32.82
C GLY A 176 3.83 8.67 -31.39
N HIS A 177 3.35 7.57 -30.81
CA HIS A 177 2.81 7.56 -29.46
C HIS A 177 3.43 6.45 -28.61
N SER A 178 3.35 6.62 -27.30
CA SER A 178 3.72 5.62 -26.30
C SER A 178 2.51 5.24 -25.46
N ARG A 179 2.01 4.01 -25.65
CA ARG A 179 0.95 3.46 -24.81
C ARG A 179 1.47 2.92 -23.47
N TYR A 180 2.74 2.56 -23.42
CA TYR A 180 3.36 1.91 -22.27
C TYR A 180 4.27 2.80 -21.44
N CYS A 181 4.58 4.02 -21.90
CA CYS A 181 5.54 4.91 -21.24
C CYS A 181 6.93 4.29 -21.06
N ALA A 182 7.31 3.35 -21.93
CA ALA A 182 8.53 2.58 -21.78
C ALA A 182 9.78 3.45 -22.03
N ILE A 183 10.85 3.24 -21.27
CA ILE A 183 12.18 3.79 -21.57
C ILE A 183 13.22 2.69 -21.59
N LYS A 184 14.34 2.95 -22.27
CA LYS A 184 15.54 2.12 -22.10
C LYS A 184 16.05 2.28 -20.68
N THR A 185 16.50 1.19 -20.07
CA THR A 185 17.18 1.22 -18.77
C THR A 185 18.41 2.13 -18.82
N GLN A 186 18.56 2.98 -17.81
CA GLN A 186 19.65 3.94 -17.66
C GLN A 186 20.37 3.70 -16.34
N ILE A 187 21.68 3.96 -16.32
CA ILE A 187 22.51 3.85 -15.12
C ILE A 187 23.04 5.24 -14.81
N HIS A 188 22.78 5.67 -13.58
CA HIS A 188 23.17 6.97 -13.05
C HIS A 188 23.94 6.79 -11.75
N TYR A 189 24.76 7.77 -11.40
CA TYR A 189 25.47 7.78 -10.13
C TYR A 189 25.16 9.08 -9.40
N PHE A 190 25.07 8.97 -8.08
CA PHE A 190 24.83 10.08 -7.18
C PHE A 190 25.81 10.02 -6.02
N TYR A 191 26.15 11.17 -5.45
CA TYR A 191 26.97 11.25 -4.26
C TYR A 191 26.27 12.05 -3.16
N HIS A 192 26.54 11.70 -1.90
CA HIS A 192 25.90 12.34 -0.76
C HIS A 192 26.72 13.53 -0.25
N THR A 193 26.07 14.67 -0.03
CA THR A 193 26.71 15.91 0.44
C THR A 193 26.63 16.11 1.96
N GLY A 194 25.88 15.26 2.65
CA GLY A 194 25.49 15.42 4.06
C GLY A 194 24.04 15.90 4.22
N GLU A 195 23.52 16.63 3.22
CA GLU A 195 22.14 17.11 3.19
C GLU A 195 21.25 16.34 2.20
N GLY A 196 21.86 15.77 1.16
CA GLY A 196 21.16 15.01 0.14
C GLY A 196 22.09 14.48 -0.94
N PHE A 197 21.49 14.03 -2.05
CA PHE A 197 22.21 13.43 -3.17
C PHE A 197 22.31 14.39 -4.35
N LYS A 198 23.50 14.45 -4.98
CA LYS A 198 23.77 15.17 -6.23
C LYS A 198 24.28 14.22 -7.31
N PRO A 199 24.07 14.50 -8.61
CA PRO A 199 24.64 13.69 -9.68
C PRO A 199 26.17 13.55 -9.55
N PHE A 200 26.69 12.38 -9.86
CA PHE A 200 28.11 12.03 -9.77
C PHE A 200 28.61 11.52 -11.13
N ASP A 201 29.70 12.10 -11.64
CA ASP A 201 30.40 11.57 -12.80
C ASP A 201 31.27 10.39 -12.37
N ALA A 202 30.80 9.15 -12.58
CA ALA A 202 31.53 7.96 -12.17
C ALA A 202 32.84 7.70 -12.93
N VAL A 203 33.07 8.39 -14.06
CA VAL A 203 34.33 8.26 -14.83
C VAL A 203 35.42 9.11 -14.19
N LYS A 204 35.09 10.32 -13.75
CA LYS A 204 36.07 11.29 -13.22
C LYS A 204 36.04 11.42 -11.70
N GLY A 205 34.85 11.32 -11.10
CA GLY A 205 34.58 11.67 -9.72
C GLY A 205 35.27 10.79 -8.69
N TYR A 206 35.69 9.56 -9.02
CA TYR A 206 36.52 8.77 -8.10
C TYR A 206 37.98 9.23 -8.07
N ALA A 207 38.50 9.74 -9.19
CA ALA A 207 39.87 10.27 -9.29
C ALA A 207 39.96 11.74 -8.84
N THR A 208 38.89 12.51 -9.05
CA THR A 208 38.77 13.91 -8.61
C THR A 208 37.41 14.10 -7.93
N PRO A 209 37.30 13.71 -6.65
CA PRO A 209 36.05 13.80 -5.91
C PRO A 209 35.55 15.24 -5.74
N PRO A 210 34.23 15.47 -5.77
CA PRO A 210 33.66 16.76 -5.38
C PRO A 210 34.02 17.13 -3.93
N ASP A 211 34.28 18.41 -3.66
CA ASP A 211 34.71 18.89 -2.33
C ASP A 211 33.69 18.63 -1.23
N ASP A 212 32.40 18.60 -1.56
CA ASP A 212 31.31 18.35 -0.63
C ASP A 212 30.93 16.87 -0.50
N LEU A 213 31.66 15.96 -1.15
CA LEU A 213 31.46 14.51 -1.03
C LEU A 213 31.69 14.03 0.40
N LYS A 214 30.67 13.37 0.97
CA LYS A 214 30.79 12.70 2.27
C LYS A 214 31.25 11.27 2.13
N THR A 215 31.85 10.76 3.20
CA THR A 215 32.21 9.36 3.36
C THR A 215 31.30 8.69 4.38
N ILE A 216 31.25 7.37 4.32
CA ILE A 216 30.59 6.50 5.31
C ILE A 216 31.58 5.44 5.78
N THR A 217 31.33 4.88 6.96
CA THR A 217 32.08 3.72 7.46
C THR A 217 31.41 2.44 6.99
N LEU A 218 32.09 1.67 6.14
CA LEU A 218 31.64 0.38 5.64
C LEU A 218 32.68 -0.68 6.01
N ASN A 219 32.28 -1.71 6.77
CA ASN A 219 33.17 -2.78 7.25
C ASN A 219 34.45 -2.25 7.93
N GLY A 220 34.34 -1.15 8.68
CA GLY A 220 35.46 -0.50 9.37
C GLY A 220 36.33 0.42 8.50
N ALA A 221 36.09 0.50 7.19
CA ALA A 221 36.79 1.39 6.28
C ALA A 221 35.95 2.64 5.98
N SER A 222 36.60 3.81 5.90
CA SER A 222 35.98 5.04 5.39
C SER A 222 35.95 4.98 3.86
N VAL A 223 34.76 5.02 3.27
CA VAL A 223 34.57 4.95 1.81
C VAL A 223 33.71 6.10 1.29
N PRO A 224 33.88 6.54 0.03
CA PRO A 224 33.00 7.52 -0.61
C PRO A 224 31.53 7.12 -0.51
N PHE A 225 30.66 8.05 -0.09
CA PHE A 225 29.21 7.82 -0.11
C PHE A 225 28.64 8.10 -1.49
N VAL A 226 28.94 7.20 -2.41
CA VAL A 226 28.45 7.19 -3.80
C VAL A 226 27.44 6.06 -3.98
N VAL A 227 26.39 6.31 -4.75
CA VAL A 227 25.26 5.41 -5.00
C VAL A 227 25.09 5.26 -6.50
N ARG A 228 25.05 4.01 -6.98
CA ARG A 228 24.62 3.67 -8.35
C ARG A 228 23.10 3.47 -8.35
N VAL A 229 22.43 4.11 -9.31
CA VAL A 229 20.98 4.03 -9.51
C VAL A 229 20.71 3.52 -10.92
N GLU A 230 20.09 2.35 -11.02
CA GLU A 230 19.44 1.91 -12.26
C GLU A 230 18.03 2.50 -12.31
N ALA A 231 17.62 3.05 -13.45
CA ALA A 231 16.27 3.54 -13.69
C ALA A 231 15.71 2.96 -15.00
N GLY A 232 14.44 2.58 -14.99
CA GLY A 232 13.74 2.05 -16.16
C GLY A 232 12.23 2.07 -15.94
N THR A 233 11.49 1.31 -16.73
CA THR A 233 10.02 1.22 -16.61
C THR A 233 9.56 -0.23 -16.53
N ILE A 234 8.66 -0.49 -15.58
CA ILE A 234 7.95 -1.76 -15.38
C ILE A 234 6.46 -1.45 -15.38
N ASN A 235 5.65 -2.27 -16.04
CA ASN A 235 4.28 -1.93 -16.43
C ASN A 235 4.26 -0.65 -17.26
N ARG A 236 3.88 0.47 -16.63
CA ARG A 236 3.98 1.82 -17.20
C ARG A 236 4.65 2.80 -16.25
N PHE A 237 5.30 2.29 -15.20
CA PHE A 237 5.80 3.06 -14.08
C PHE A 237 7.32 3.07 -14.06
N ALA A 238 7.89 4.25 -13.80
CA ALA A 238 9.32 4.37 -13.58
C ALA A 238 9.71 3.62 -12.30
N TYR A 239 10.71 2.74 -12.39
CA TYR A 239 11.33 2.07 -11.25
C TYR A 239 12.76 2.57 -11.05
N THR A 240 13.29 2.43 -9.83
CA THR A 240 14.69 2.67 -9.51
C THR A 240 15.25 1.58 -8.59
N ILE A 241 16.49 1.16 -8.84
CA ILE A 241 17.28 0.29 -7.98
C ILE A 241 18.55 1.04 -7.56
N ALA A 242 18.71 1.31 -6.26
CA ALA A 242 19.82 2.07 -5.71
C ALA A 242 20.70 1.21 -4.79
N MET A 243 22.02 1.27 -4.99
CA MET A 243 23.01 0.54 -4.19
C MET A 243 24.29 1.37 -4.02
N LEU A 244 25.00 1.17 -2.90
CA LEU A 244 26.33 1.76 -2.71
C LEU A 244 27.28 1.35 -3.84
N ALA A 245 28.07 2.32 -4.31
CA ALA A 245 29.14 2.14 -5.29
C ALA A 245 30.39 2.90 -4.81
N PRO A 246 31.07 2.43 -3.75
CA PRO A 246 32.17 3.17 -3.11
C PRO A 246 33.43 3.25 -3.98
N SER A 247 33.53 2.45 -5.03
CA SER A 247 34.68 2.34 -5.93
C SER A 247 34.25 2.37 -7.39
N PRO A 248 35.15 2.78 -8.31
CA PRO A 248 34.87 2.71 -9.75
C PRO A 248 34.63 1.26 -10.17
N ALA A 249 33.74 1.07 -11.15
CA ALA A 249 33.60 -0.23 -11.80
C ALA A 249 34.92 -0.59 -12.50
N GLY A 250 35.34 -1.85 -12.42
CA GLY A 250 36.55 -2.32 -13.12
C GLY A 250 36.46 -2.11 -14.63
N ALA A 251 37.59 -1.88 -15.30
CA ALA A 251 37.66 -1.54 -16.73
C ALA A 251 37.00 -2.58 -17.67
N ASP A 252 36.88 -3.83 -17.23
CA ASP A 252 36.26 -4.95 -17.98
C ASP A 252 34.83 -5.30 -17.51
N ALA A 253 34.24 -4.50 -16.61
CA ALA A 253 32.93 -4.82 -16.06
C ALA A 253 31.82 -4.58 -17.09
N THR A 254 31.18 -5.65 -17.55
CA THR A 254 29.76 -5.60 -17.93
C THR A 254 28.98 -4.73 -16.92
N PRO A 255 27.90 -4.01 -17.32
CA PRO A 255 27.19 -3.05 -16.47
C PRO A 255 26.39 -3.69 -15.31
N ARG A 256 26.96 -4.67 -14.63
CA ARG A 256 26.44 -5.38 -13.46
C ARG A 256 26.63 -4.53 -12.21
N PHE A 257 25.78 -4.75 -11.22
CA PHE A 257 25.96 -4.16 -9.90
C PHE A 257 27.19 -4.75 -9.22
N ASP A 258 28.02 -3.88 -8.61
CA ASP A 258 29.03 -4.33 -7.65
C ASP A 258 28.33 -4.62 -6.31
N THR A 259 28.39 -5.88 -5.89
CA THR A 259 27.75 -6.35 -4.67
C THR A 259 28.70 -6.38 -3.47
N ALA A 260 29.95 -5.95 -3.60
CA ALA A 260 30.93 -5.99 -2.51
C ALA A 260 30.50 -5.14 -1.30
N ALA A 261 29.80 -4.03 -1.55
CA ALA A 261 29.28 -3.13 -0.51
C ALA A 261 27.88 -3.51 -0.01
N TRP A 262 27.24 -4.52 -0.60
CA TRP A 262 25.87 -4.89 -0.29
C TRP A 262 25.81 -5.88 0.87
N ASN A 263 25.05 -5.54 1.91
CA ASN A 263 24.82 -6.41 3.07
C ASN A 263 23.82 -7.56 2.80
N ARG A 264 23.47 -7.78 1.53
CA ARG A 264 22.49 -8.77 1.04
C ARG A 264 21.03 -8.51 1.44
N LYS A 265 20.70 -7.33 1.96
CA LYS A 265 19.34 -6.98 2.41
C LYS A 265 18.73 -5.92 1.51
N LEU A 266 17.40 -5.97 1.37
CA LEU A 266 16.66 -5.09 0.49
C LEU A 266 15.62 -4.30 1.29
N VAL A 267 15.55 -2.99 1.05
CA VAL A 267 14.41 -2.16 1.42
C VAL A 267 13.57 -1.88 0.17
N TYR A 268 12.27 -2.17 0.25
CA TYR A 268 11.29 -1.73 -0.73
C TYR A 268 10.65 -0.43 -0.24
N TRP A 269 10.94 0.69 -0.92
CA TRP A 269 10.38 2.00 -0.60
C TRP A 269 9.01 2.19 -1.26
N LEU A 270 7.98 2.46 -0.46
CA LEU A 270 6.59 2.61 -0.88
C LEU A 270 6.11 4.04 -0.57
N ARG A 271 5.53 4.74 -1.56
CA ARG A 271 5.09 6.14 -1.39
C ARG A 271 3.58 6.24 -1.14
N GLY A 272 3.20 7.24 -0.34
CA GLY A 272 1.81 7.51 0.04
C GLY A 272 1.03 8.36 -0.96
N GLY A 273 -0.10 8.88 -0.51
CA GLY A 273 -1.06 9.64 -1.32
C GLY A 273 -2.26 8.80 -1.75
N VAL A 274 -3.20 9.44 -2.46
CA VAL A 274 -4.36 8.79 -3.10
C VAL A 274 -4.53 9.36 -4.49
N GLY A 275 -4.49 8.51 -5.51
CA GLY A 275 -4.62 8.87 -6.92
C GLY A 275 -5.68 8.03 -7.62
N ILE A 276 -6.21 8.57 -8.72
CA ILE A 276 -7.27 8.01 -9.56
C ILE A 276 -6.73 7.51 -10.91
N GLY A 277 -5.47 7.09 -10.95
CA GLY A 277 -4.85 6.52 -12.15
C GLY A 277 -4.58 7.55 -13.25
N HIS A 278 -4.48 7.07 -14.49
CA HIS A 278 -4.30 7.87 -15.72
C HIS A 278 -2.97 8.64 -15.89
N GLN A 279 -2.00 8.46 -15.00
CA GLN A 279 -0.66 9.01 -15.16
C GLN A 279 0.42 8.12 -14.55
N GLN A 280 1.63 8.22 -15.09
CA GLN A 280 2.86 7.68 -14.52
C GLN A 280 3.31 8.60 -13.36
N GLY A 281 3.79 8.06 -12.24
CA GLY A 281 4.46 8.90 -11.24
C GLY A 281 5.90 9.26 -11.63
N THR A 282 6.56 10.09 -10.84
CA THR A 282 7.95 10.51 -11.12
C THR A 282 8.97 9.63 -10.42
N ALA A 283 10.12 9.43 -11.06
CA ALA A 283 11.23 8.66 -10.48
C ALA A 283 11.91 9.44 -9.34
N ILE A 284 12.05 8.82 -8.16
CA ILE A 284 12.42 9.52 -6.92
C ILE A 284 13.84 10.12 -6.91
N TRP A 285 14.77 9.57 -7.70
CA TRP A 285 16.18 9.99 -7.70
C TRP A 285 16.48 11.21 -8.56
N PHE A 286 15.53 11.61 -9.41
CA PHE A 286 15.74 12.62 -10.45
C PHE A 286 14.86 13.83 -10.21
N SER A 287 15.22 14.97 -10.82
CA SER A 287 14.42 16.20 -10.79
C SER A 287 13.97 16.62 -9.37
N SER A 288 14.83 16.42 -8.36
CA SER A 288 14.52 16.69 -6.95
C SER A 288 13.31 15.91 -6.40
N GLY A 289 13.01 14.73 -6.95
CA GLY A 289 11.85 13.91 -6.60
C GLY A 289 11.85 13.37 -5.16
N MET A 290 13.03 13.22 -4.54
CA MET A 290 13.17 12.72 -3.18
C MET A 290 12.85 13.82 -2.16
N ARG A 291 11.82 13.61 -1.36
CA ARG A 291 11.33 14.54 -0.31
C ARG A 291 12.27 14.56 0.90
N GLY A 292 12.10 15.56 1.78
CA GLY A 292 12.99 15.76 2.94
C GLY A 292 13.16 14.54 3.85
N ILE A 293 12.04 13.91 4.24
CA ILE A 293 12.08 12.69 5.09
C ILE A 293 12.65 11.48 4.35
N GLU A 294 12.38 11.36 3.05
CA GLU A 294 12.91 10.29 2.20
C GLU A 294 14.43 10.39 2.12
N ARG A 295 14.99 11.61 1.93
CA ARG A 295 16.44 11.84 1.92
C ARG A 295 17.10 11.39 3.23
N GLN A 296 16.47 11.68 4.37
CA GLN A 296 17.02 11.33 5.68
C GLN A 296 16.99 9.81 5.94
N ILE A 297 15.91 9.12 5.57
CA ILE A 297 15.79 7.68 5.82
C ILE A 297 16.60 6.89 4.80
N ILE A 298 16.46 7.17 3.50
CA ILE A 298 17.14 6.43 2.43
C ILE A 298 18.67 6.55 2.54
N SER A 299 19.19 7.72 2.92
CA SER A 299 20.64 7.88 3.16
C SER A 299 21.13 6.99 4.31
N ARG A 300 20.41 6.94 5.44
CA ARG A 300 20.75 6.08 6.58
C ARG A 300 20.64 4.59 6.24
N VAL A 301 19.63 4.19 5.44
CA VAL A 301 19.46 2.82 4.93
C VAL A 301 20.64 2.42 4.04
N LEU A 302 20.96 3.23 3.04
CA LEU A 302 22.07 2.96 2.11
C LEU A 302 23.41 2.93 2.84
N ALA A 303 23.63 3.82 3.81
CA ALA A 303 24.87 3.86 4.60
C ALA A 303 25.11 2.56 5.41
N GLN A 304 24.06 1.79 5.73
CA GLN A 304 24.16 0.48 6.38
C GLN A 304 24.39 -0.68 5.38
N GLY A 305 24.54 -0.38 4.08
CA GLY A 305 24.81 -1.36 3.02
C GLY A 305 23.56 -2.03 2.44
N TYR A 306 22.35 -1.57 2.80
CA TYR A 306 21.12 -2.04 2.18
C TYR A 306 21.03 -1.60 0.72
N ALA A 307 20.40 -2.41 -0.12
CA ALA A 307 19.87 -1.94 -1.39
C ALA A 307 18.49 -1.31 -1.18
N VAL A 308 18.11 -0.34 -2.02
CA VAL A 308 16.78 0.29 -1.99
C VAL A 308 16.15 0.18 -3.38
N VAL A 309 14.92 -0.34 -3.44
CA VAL A 309 14.10 -0.32 -4.67
C VAL A 309 12.86 0.52 -4.48
N ASN A 310 12.41 1.14 -5.56
CA ASN A 310 11.17 1.90 -5.61
C ASN A 310 10.55 1.81 -7.01
N SER A 311 9.23 1.91 -7.08
CA SER A 311 8.50 2.18 -8.31
C SER A 311 7.46 3.26 -8.08
N SER A 312 7.27 4.11 -9.09
CA SER A 312 6.20 5.10 -9.12
C SER A 312 4.79 4.47 -9.20
N GLY A 313 4.69 3.19 -9.59
CA GLY A 313 3.44 2.40 -9.48
C GLY A 313 3.20 1.84 -8.08
N ASN A 314 4.15 2.08 -7.17
CA ASN A 314 3.98 1.85 -5.74
C ASN A 314 3.93 3.16 -4.96
N GLU A 315 3.48 4.23 -5.63
CA GLU A 315 3.03 5.48 -5.03
C GLU A 315 1.51 5.53 -5.07
N ALA A 316 0.84 5.39 -3.92
CA ALA A 316 -0.62 5.38 -3.87
C ALA A 316 -1.24 6.72 -4.33
N GLY A 317 -0.46 7.82 -4.33
CA GLY A 317 -0.82 9.10 -4.93
C GLY A 317 -0.91 9.10 -6.46
N VAL A 318 -0.42 8.06 -7.13
CA VAL A 318 -0.53 7.88 -8.58
C VAL A 318 -1.79 7.10 -8.93
N HIS A 319 -2.04 5.99 -8.24
CA HIS A 319 -3.27 5.20 -8.34
C HIS A 319 -3.54 4.43 -7.05
N TYR A 320 -4.79 4.05 -6.83
CA TYR A 320 -5.18 3.15 -5.73
C TYR A 320 -5.73 1.79 -6.22
N ASN A 321 -5.21 1.27 -7.33
CA ASN A 321 -5.37 -0.13 -7.71
C ASN A 321 -4.29 -1.00 -7.04
N MET A 322 -4.65 -1.74 -6.00
CA MET A 322 -3.72 -2.57 -5.20
C MET A 322 -3.27 -3.82 -5.96
N ARG A 323 -4.06 -4.34 -6.89
CA ARG A 323 -3.64 -5.45 -7.77
C ARG A 323 -2.55 -5.00 -8.74
N LEU A 324 -2.68 -3.79 -9.30
CA LEU A 324 -1.63 -3.18 -10.12
C LEU A 324 -0.38 -2.84 -9.31
N ALA A 325 -0.55 -2.37 -8.06
CA ALA A 325 0.57 -2.10 -7.16
C ALA A 325 1.32 -3.40 -6.79
N GLU A 326 0.61 -4.49 -6.51
CA GLU A 326 1.18 -5.81 -6.23
C GLU A 326 1.98 -6.35 -7.42
N GLU A 327 1.39 -6.31 -8.61
CA GLU A 327 2.05 -6.73 -9.85
C GLU A 327 3.33 -5.92 -10.09
N THR A 328 3.23 -4.59 -9.97
CA THR A 328 4.39 -3.70 -10.14
C THR A 328 5.47 -3.96 -9.10
N ALA A 329 5.11 -4.22 -7.84
CA ALA A 329 6.07 -4.50 -6.78
C ALA A 329 6.78 -5.85 -6.98
N MET A 330 6.03 -6.87 -7.38
CA MET A 330 6.55 -8.18 -7.71
C MET A 330 7.55 -8.10 -8.86
N MET A 331 7.18 -7.46 -9.97
CA MET A 331 8.05 -7.29 -11.14
C MET A 331 9.28 -6.43 -10.83
N THR A 332 9.14 -5.39 -9.99
CA THR A 332 10.29 -4.56 -9.56
C THR A 332 11.26 -5.36 -8.69
N LYS A 333 10.76 -6.20 -7.78
CA LYS A 333 11.59 -7.10 -6.97
C LYS A 333 12.24 -8.19 -7.84
N GLU A 334 11.52 -8.73 -8.82
CA GLU A 334 12.06 -9.66 -9.81
C GLU A 334 13.25 -9.05 -10.56
N ARG A 335 13.07 -7.83 -11.11
CA ARG A 335 14.13 -7.09 -11.80
C ARG A 335 15.37 -6.88 -10.91
N PHE A 336 15.16 -6.57 -9.62
CA PHE A 336 16.25 -6.49 -8.65
C PHE A 336 17.00 -7.82 -8.51
N ILE A 337 16.26 -8.93 -8.36
CA ILE A 337 16.87 -10.25 -8.17
C ILE A 337 17.63 -10.67 -9.42
N GLU A 338 17.13 -10.39 -10.62
CA GLU A 338 17.84 -10.63 -11.88
C GLU A 338 19.14 -9.84 -11.97
N ALA A 339 19.06 -8.52 -11.76
CA ALA A 339 20.18 -7.60 -11.96
C ALA A 339 21.26 -7.74 -10.86
N VAL A 340 20.87 -8.05 -9.62
CA VAL A 340 21.74 -8.01 -8.44
C VAL A 340 21.92 -9.41 -7.84
N GLY A 341 20.81 -10.06 -7.49
CA GLY A 341 20.80 -11.35 -6.80
C GLY A 341 19.71 -11.42 -5.73
N GLN A 342 19.44 -12.64 -5.23
CA GLN A 342 18.39 -12.85 -4.23
C GLN A 342 18.78 -12.24 -2.88
N PRO A 343 17.97 -11.31 -2.32
CA PRO A 343 18.21 -10.76 -0.99
C PRO A 343 17.97 -11.82 0.08
N ALA A 344 18.63 -11.69 1.23
CA ALA A 344 18.35 -12.49 2.42
C ALA A 344 16.92 -12.27 2.94
N PHE A 345 16.47 -11.01 2.87
CA PHE A 345 15.09 -10.60 3.13
C PHE A 345 14.81 -9.20 2.56
N THR A 346 13.54 -8.87 2.42
CA THR A 346 13.01 -7.58 1.93
C THR A 346 12.11 -6.92 2.98
N ILE A 347 12.46 -5.72 3.43
CA ILE A 347 11.66 -4.93 4.38
C ILE A 347 10.95 -3.81 3.63
N GLY A 348 9.63 -3.73 3.76
CA GLY A 348 8.85 -2.60 3.26
C GLY A 348 8.97 -1.39 4.17
N ILE A 349 9.13 -0.19 3.61
CA ILE A 349 9.03 1.07 4.36
C ILE A 349 8.20 2.05 3.54
N GLY A 350 7.20 2.66 4.18
CA GLY A 350 6.31 3.60 3.50
C GLY A 350 5.29 4.21 4.42
N GLY A 351 4.93 5.47 4.14
CA GLY A 351 3.96 6.22 4.92
C GLY A 351 2.60 6.34 4.24
N SER A 352 1.52 6.51 5.01
CA SER A 352 0.16 6.76 4.49
C SER A 352 -0.29 5.65 3.51
N GLY A 353 -0.61 5.95 2.26
CA GLY A 353 -0.88 4.92 1.24
C GLY A 353 0.28 3.93 0.99
N GLY A 354 1.53 4.29 1.31
CA GLY A 354 2.68 3.38 1.31
C GLY A 354 2.68 2.41 2.49
N ALA A 355 2.02 2.77 3.60
CA ALA A 355 1.77 1.88 4.73
C ALA A 355 0.65 0.88 4.41
N VAL A 356 -0.42 1.35 3.76
CA VAL A 356 -1.54 0.49 3.29
C VAL A 356 -1.05 -0.62 2.36
N GLN A 357 -0.17 -0.29 1.41
CA GLN A 357 0.42 -1.27 0.51
C GLN A 357 1.09 -2.43 1.26
N GLN A 358 1.76 -2.18 2.39
CA GLN A 358 2.46 -3.23 3.14
C GLN A 358 1.49 -4.24 3.76
N TYR A 359 0.39 -3.78 4.36
CA TYR A 359 -0.63 -4.67 4.92
C TYR A 359 -1.34 -5.48 3.82
N LEU A 360 -1.70 -4.83 2.71
CA LEU A 360 -2.38 -5.49 1.60
C LEU A 360 -1.44 -6.45 0.85
N PHE A 361 -0.17 -6.12 0.67
CA PHE A 361 0.82 -7.04 0.10
C PHE A 361 1.04 -8.26 1.00
N ALA A 362 1.11 -8.07 2.32
CA ALA A 362 1.22 -9.20 3.25
C ALA A 362 -0.02 -10.12 3.20
N GLN A 363 -1.21 -9.56 2.99
CA GLN A 363 -2.44 -10.32 2.84
C GLN A 363 -2.53 -11.03 1.48
N ASN A 364 -2.36 -10.28 0.39
CA ASN A 364 -2.68 -10.70 -0.97
C ASN A 364 -1.51 -11.40 -1.66
N ARG A 365 -0.28 -11.09 -1.25
CA ARG A 365 0.96 -11.55 -1.90
C ARG A 365 2.06 -11.97 -0.91
N PRO A 366 1.83 -13.04 -0.14
CA PRO A 366 2.82 -13.56 0.82
C PRO A 366 4.16 -13.88 0.15
N GLY A 367 5.27 -13.50 0.79
CA GLY A 367 6.63 -13.64 0.26
C GLY A 367 7.12 -12.44 -0.58
N LEU A 368 6.26 -11.47 -0.90
CA LEU A 368 6.69 -10.22 -1.53
C LEU A 368 7.55 -9.37 -0.58
N LEU A 369 7.12 -9.26 0.69
CA LEU A 369 7.86 -8.64 1.79
C LEU A 369 8.08 -9.68 2.90
N ASP A 370 9.17 -9.54 3.64
CA ASP A 370 9.53 -10.39 4.78
C ASP A 370 9.27 -9.69 6.13
N ALA A 371 9.21 -8.36 6.15
CA ALA A 371 8.74 -7.52 7.25
C ALA A 371 8.31 -6.14 6.71
N GLY A 372 7.69 -5.31 7.56
CA GLY A 372 7.30 -3.96 7.17
C GLY A 372 7.33 -2.92 8.28
N ILE A 373 7.54 -1.67 7.87
CA ILE A 373 7.46 -0.46 8.70
C ILE A 373 6.39 0.44 8.09
N PRO A 374 5.09 0.14 8.34
CA PRO A 374 4.01 1.02 7.95
C PRO A 374 4.04 2.29 8.82
N VAL A 375 4.27 3.44 8.20
CA VAL A 375 4.30 4.74 8.89
C VAL A 375 2.96 5.45 8.76
N GLN A 376 2.34 5.88 9.86
CA GLN A 376 1.01 6.54 9.82
C GLN A 376 -0.01 5.73 9.02
N SER A 377 -0.22 4.48 9.43
CA SER A 377 -0.92 3.49 8.60
C SER A 377 -2.44 3.61 8.63
N TYR A 378 -3.06 3.01 7.60
CA TYR A 378 -4.46 2.56 7.58
C TYR A 378 -4.49 1.05 7.30
N PRO A 379 -5.56 0.33 7.69
CA PRO A 379 -5.76 -1.05 7.24
C PRO A 379 -5.83 -1.15 5.71
N ASP A 380 -6.65 -0.31 5.11
CA ASP A 380 -6.84 -0.12 3.68
C ASP A 380 -7.48 1.26 3.43
N MET A 381 -7.54 1.72 2.18
CA MET A 381 -8.21 2.99 1.84
C MET A 381 -9.69 2.83 1.49
N VAL A 382 -10.14 1.63 1.08
CA VAL A 382 -11.54 1.43 0.67
C VAL A 382 -12.47 1.70 1.85
N THR A 383 -12.15 1.21 3.06
CA THR A 383 -12.94 1.50 4.26
C THR A 383 -12.78 2.95 4.72
N GLN A 384 -11.73 3.68 4.31
CA GLN A 384 -11.61 5.12 4.58
C GLN A 384 -12.52 5.96 3.67
N THR A 385 -13.14 5.37 2.65
CA THR A 385 -14.17 6.08 1.88
C THR A 385 -15.42 6.39 2.72
N ILE A 386 -15.62 5.69 3.84
CA ILE A 386 -16.73 5.91 4.77
C ILE A 386 -16.64 7.30 5.43
N PRO A 387 -15.56 7.67 6.15
CA PRO A 387 -15.42 9.03 6.67
C PRO A 387 -15.37 10.08 5.55
N VAL A 388 -14.76 9.78 4.40
CA VAL A 388 -14.79 10.67 3.23
C VAL A 388 -16.23 10.98 2.77
N ALA A 389 -17.13 9.99 2.83
CA ALA A 389 -18.52 10.18 2.44
C ALA A 389 -19.38 10.83 3.54
N ASP A 390 -19.13 10.52 4.82
CA ASP A 390 -19.93 11.02 5.94
C ASP A 390 -19.61 12.47 6.33
N CYS A 391 -18.33 12.81 6.43
CA CYS A 391 -17.85 14.09 6.96
C CYS A 391 -18.48 15.32 6.28
N PRO A 392 -18.45 15.47 4.94
CA PRO A 392 -19.05 16.63 4.29
C PRO A 392 -20.58 16.72 4.47
N LEU A 393 -21.28 15.59 4.61
CA LEU A 393 -22.73 15.61 4.90
C LEU A 393 -23.00 16.20 6.30
N LEU A 394 -22.20 15.80 7.29
CA LEU A 394 -22.28 16.32 8.65
C LEU A 394 -21.88 17.79 8.73
N GLU A 395 -20.78 18.16 8.08
CA GLU A 395 -20.28 19.54 8.05
C GLU A 395 -21.26 20.50 7.34
N GLN A 396 -21.90 20.03 6.26
CA GLN A 396 -22.99 20.78 5.62
C GLN A 396 -24.18 20.97 6.55
N TYR A 397 -24.59 19.93 7.29
CA TYR A 397 -25.66 20.05 8.29
C TYR A 397 -25.33 21.10 9.37
N PHE A 398 -24.11 21.06 9.93
CA PHE A 398 -23.70 22.04 10.94
C PHE A 398 -23.65 23.46 10.38
N SER A 399 -23.16 23.62 9.15
CA SER A 399 -23.16 24.90 8.45
C SER A 399 -24.57 25.44 8.29
N ASP A 400 -25.53 24.60 7.87
CA ASP A 400 -26.93 24.99 7.74
C ASP A 400 -27.55 25.41 9.08
N GLU A 401 -27.30 24.66 10.18
CA GLU A 401 -27.84 25.02 11.50
C GLU A 401 -27.30 26.37 11.98
N VAL A 402 -26.00 26.65 11.78
CA VAL A 402 -25.39 27.94 12.16
C VAL A 402 -25.89 29.08 11.27
N ALA A 403 -26.17 28.82 9.99
CA ALA A 403 -26.73 29.81 9.08
C ALA A 403 -28.19 30.16 9.44
N LEU A 404 -28.98 29.17 9.88
CA LEU A 404 -30.36 29.38 10.33
C LEU A 404 -30.45 30.07 11.69
N ASP A 405 -29.59 29.67 12.63
CA ASP A 405 -29.49 30.27 13.95
C ASP A 405 -28.02 30.53 14.30
N PRO A 406 -27.54 31.79 14.26
CA PRO A 406 -26.18 32.14 14.65
C PRO A 406 -25.82 31.81 16.12
N ALA A 407 -26.81 31.54 16.97
CA ALA A 407 -26.64 31.07 18.35
C ALA A 407 -26.64 29.53 18.45
N SER A 408 -26.79 28.82 17.33
CA SER A 408 -26.73 27.37 17.26
C SER A 408 -25.47 26.84 17.95
N PRO A 409 -25.60 25.79 18.79
CA PRO A 409 -24.46 25.25 19.53
C PRO A 409 -23.43 24.59 18.60
N TRP A 410 -23.80 24.27 17.35
CA TRP A 410 -22.90 23.77 16.30
C TRP A 410 -21.89 24.80 15.78
N LYS A 411 -22.00 26.06 16.22
CA LYS A 411 -20.96 27.08 16.03
C LYS A 411 -19.67 26.72 16.76
N SER A 412 -19.75 25.96 17.86
CA SER A 412 -18.57 25.39 18.53
C SER A 412 -18.11 24.15 17.76
N TRP A 413 -16.84 24.13 17.38
CA TRP A 413 -16.22 23.04 16.63
C TRP A 413 -16.02 21.82 17.52
N THR A 414 -15.60 22.03 18.77
CA THR A 414 -15.47 20.95 19.75
C THR A 414 -16.79 20.22 20.03
N ARG A 415 -17.95 20.88 19.86
CA ARG A 415 -19.25 20.22 19.92
C ARG A 415 -19.49 19.24 18.77
N ARG A 416 -18.97 19.51 17.56
CA ARG A 416 -19.18 18.65 16.37
C ARG A 416 -18.61 17.24 16.55
N ALA A 417 -17.55 17.10 17.37
CA ALA A 417 -16.97 15.81 17.75
C ALA A 417 -17.98 14.86 18.43
N LEU A 418 -19.07 15.37 19.03
CA LEU A 418 -20.14 14.53 19.58
C LEU A 418 -20.85 13.68 18.52
N ILE A 419 -20.84 14.13 17.26
CA ILE A 419 -21.53 13.48 16.15
C ILE A 419 -20.52 12.84 15.20
N GLU A 420 -19.44 13.57 14.90
CA GLU A 420 -18.36 13.10 14.01
C GLU A 420 -17.48 12.03 14.68
N GLY A 421 -17.40 12.00 16.01
CA GLY A 421 -16.55 11.10 16.78
C GLY A 421 -15.05 11.40 16.70
N SER A 422 -14.60 11.95 15.58
CA SER A 422 -13.26 12.44 15.34
C SER A 422 -12.92 13.66 16.19
N ASN A 423 -11.62 13.96 16.31
CA ASN A 423 -11.17 15.11 17.08
C ASN A 423 -11.59 16.44 16.43
N ALA A 424 -11.76 17.46 17.26
CA ALA A 424 -12.07 18.82 16.85
C ALA A 424 -11.40 19.83 17.79
N SER A 425 -11.16 21.03 17.29
CA SER A 425 -10.51 22.10 18.06
C SER A 425 -11.12 23.43 17.70
N ASP A 426 -11.42 24.26 18.70
CA ASP A 426 -11.89 25.64 18.49
C ASP A 426 -10.74 26.62 18.13
N THR A 427 -9.48 26.15 18.09
CA THR A 427 -8.30 27.02 17.87
C THR A 427 -7.47 26.65 16.65
N VAL A 428 -7.54 25.41 16.17
CA VAL A 428 -6.84 24.99 14.93
C VAL A 428 -7.42 25.76 13.75
N VAL A 429 -6.56 26.28 12.88
CA VAL A 429 -6.98 27.03 11.70
C VAL A 429 -7.75 26.12 10.75
N ASN A 430 -8.94 26.58 10.37
CA ASN A 430 -9.79 25.94 9.39
C ASN A 430 -9.27 26.25 7.97
N PRO A 431 -8.90 25.26 7.16
CA PRO A 431 -8.37 25.49 5.81
C PRO A 431 -9.40 26.07 4.84
N LEU A 432 -10.70 26.03 5.14
CA LEU A 432 -11.76 26.58 4.29
C LEU A 432 -12.10 28.03 4.61
N THR A 433 -12.03 28.40 5.89
CA THR A 433 -12.45 29.73 6.34
C THR A 433 -11.30 30.63 6.75
N ASP A 434 -10.08 30.08 6.85
CA ASP A 434 -8.87 30.74 7.34
C ASP A 434 -9.06 31.38 8.73
N LYS A 435 -9.89 30.74 9.57
CA LYS A 435 -10.25 31.20 10.92
C LYS A 435 -10.01 30.09 11.96
N PRO A 436 -9.84 30.43 13.25
CA PRO A 436 -9.76 29.44 14.31
C PRO A 436 -11.04 28.60 14.38
N GLY A 437 -10.84 27.29 14.56
CA GLY A 437 -11.90 26.33 14.76
C GLY A 437 -12.09 25.36 13.60
N SER A 438 -11.85 24.07 13.81
CA SER A 438 -11.99 23.04 12.78
C SER A 438 -12.17 21.63 13.37
N THR A 439 -12.38 20.66 12.48
CA THR A 439 -12.51 19.23 12.76
C THR A 439 -11.52 18.42 11.94
N GLU A 440 -11.29 17.17 12.33
CA GLU A 440 -10.61 16.19 11.45
C GLU A 440 -11.41 15.94 10.15
N CYS A 441 -12.75 16.07 10.18
CA CYS A 441 -13.58 15.96 8.99
C CYS A 441 -13.18 16.97 7.91
N ILE A 442 -12.90 18.21 8.29
CA ILE A 442 -12.42 19.25 7.39
C ILE A 442 -10.93 19.08 7.07
N ASN A 443 -10.07 19.05 8.10
CA ASN A 443 -8.62 19.07 7.91
C ASN A 443 -8.06 17.77 7.29
N GLY A 444 -8.72 16.65 7.57
CA GLY A 444 -8.28 15.32 7.14
C GLY A 444 -8.95 14.83 5.86
N TRP A 445 -10.28 14.89 5.77
CA TRP A 445 -11.02 14.08 4.79
C TRP A 445 -11.53 14.85 3.58
N GLN A 446 -11.77 16.15 3.70
CA GLN A 446 -12.44 16.95 2.67
C GLN A 446 -11.74 16.91 1.30
N GLY A 447 -10.41 16.95 1.27
CA GLY A 447 -9.65 16.93 0.01
C GLY A 447 -9.78 15.63 -0.79
N ALA A 448 -10.24 14.54 -0.17
CA ALA A 448 -10.44 13.24 -0.81
C ALA A 448 -11.85 13.02 -1.36
N VAL A 449 -12.83 13.87 -0.99
CA VAL A 449 -14.24 13.75 -1.40
C VAL A 449 -14.37 13.62 -2.92
N PRO A 450 -13.78 14.51 -3.75
CA PRO A 450 -14.09 14.51 -5.18
C PRO A 450 -13.63 13.25 -5.89
N THR A 451 -12.47 12.71 -5.50
CA THR A 451 -11.87 11.51 -6.10
C THR A 451 -12.51 10.21 -5.63
N VAL A 452 -13.39 10.26 -4.64
CA VAL A 452 -14.14 9.12 -4.11
C VAL A 452 -15.61 9.14 -4.53
N VAL A 453 -16.26 10.31 -4.48
CA VAL A 453 -17.72 10.41 -4.71
C VAL A 453 -18.11 11.05 -6.04
N ASN A 454 -17.33 11.99 -6.58
CA ASN A 454 -17.75 12.83 -7.70
C ASN A 454 -17.10 12.37 -9.03
N PRO A 455 -17.76 11.54 -9.86
CA PRO A 455 -17.18 11.04 -11.10
C PRO A 455 -16.97 12.11 -12.17
N VAL A 456 -17.55 13.29 -11.99
CA VAL A 456 -17.45 14.41 -12.94
C VAL A 456 -16.29 15.35 -12.58
N TYR A 457 -15.77 15.26 -11.35
CA TYR A 457 -14.66 16.09 -10.91
C TYR A 457 -13.37 15.78 -11.68
N LYS A 458 -12.90 16.69 -12.51
CA LYS A 458 -11.57 16.59 -13.13
C LYS A 458 -10.64 17.62 -12.52
N ASP A 459 -9.47 17.18 -12.05
CA ASP A 459 -8.42 18.10 -11.62
C ASP A 459 -8.01 19.00 -12.82
N PRO A 460 -8.10 20.34 -12.71
CA PRO A 460 -7.78 21.26 -13.81
C PRO A 460 -6.37 21.10 -14.37
N ARG A 461 -5.44 20.51 -13.61
CA ARG A 461 -4.08 20.22 -14.09
C ARG A 461 -4.05 19.28 -15.29
N TYR A 462 -5.08 18.43 -15.49
CA TYR A 462 -5.14 17.57 -16.68
C TYR A 462 -5.36 18.36 -17.98
N ASP A 463 -5.96 19.56 -17.92
CA ASP A 463 -6.08 20.45 -19.08
C ASP A 463 -4.71 21.05 -19.45
N LEU A 464 -3.93 21.44 -18.43
CA LEU A 464 -2.55 21.90 -18.62
C LEU A 464 -1.66 20.78 -19.16
N VAL A 465 -1.81 19.55 -18.65
CA VAL A 465 -1.10 18.37 -19.16
C VAL A 465 -1.45 18.14 -20.62
N ALA A 466 -2.74 18.17 -20.98
CA ALA A 466 -3.15 17.96 -22.36
C ALA A 466 -2.52 19.00 -23.29
N GLN A 467 -2.53 20.28 -22.89
CA GLN A 467 -1.89 21.37 -23.62
C GLN A 467 -0.37 21.18 -23.73
N ASN A 468 0.32 20.96 -22.62
CA ASN A 468 1.79 20.96 -22.57
C ASN A 468 2.40 19.76 -23.29
N TYR A 469 1.74 18.60 -23.25
CA TYR A 469 2.19 17.37 -23.90
C TYR A 469 1.60 17.15 -25.29
N GLY A 470 0.79 18.08 -25.79
CA GLY A 470 0.21 17.99 -27.14
C GLY A 470 -0.84 16.89 -27.31
N TYR A 471 -1.58 16.55 -26.25
CA TYR A 471 -2.77 15.71 -26.37
C TYR A 471 -3.93 16.51 -26.98
N PRO A 472 -4.93 15.82 -27.57
CA PRO A 472 -6.22 16.42 -27.87
C PRO A 472 -6.85 17.05 -26.62
N ALA A 473 -7.46 18.23 -26.76
CA ALA A 473 -8.02 18.99 -25.64
C ALA A 473 -9.13 18.22 -24.88
N ASP A 474 -9.84 17.32 -25.56
CA ASP A 474 -10.94 16.52 -25.01
C ASP A 474 -10.52 15.09 -24.62
N VAL A 475 -9.23 14.75 -24.64
CA VAL A 475 -8.74 13.38 -24.42
C VAL A 475 -9.24 12.77 -23.09
N PHE A 476 -9.39 13.60 -22.06
CA PHE A 476 -9.86 13.19 -20.73
C PHE A 476 -11.37 13.36 -20.53
N ALA A 477 -12.13 13.84 -21.52
CA ALA A 477 -13.54 14.21 -21.35
C ALA A 477 -14.44 13.01 -20.99
N LYS A 478 -14.04 11.79 -21.36
CA LYS A 478 -14.77 10.55 -21.05
C LYS A 478 -14.35 9.89 -19.74
N VAL A 479 -13.28 10.36 -19.09
CA VAL A 479 -12.80 9.78 -17.84
C VAL A 479 -13.79 10.10 -16.72
N LYS A 480 -14.14 9.08 -15.95
CA LYS A 480 -14.94 9.19 -14.74
C LYS A 480 -13.99 9.14 -13.56
N TRP A 481 -13.80 10.27 -12.89
CA TRP A 481 -12.67 10.52 -12.00
C TRP A 481 -12.94 10.09 -10.55
N THR A 482 -13.40 8.85 -10.38
CA THR A 482 -13.52 8.23 -9.05
C THR A 482 -12.65 6.99 -8.95
N HIS A 483 -12.25 6.65 -7.73
CA HIS A 483 -11.62 5.36 -7.41
C HIS A 483 -12.42 4.18 -7.99
N TRP A 484 -13.75 4.21 -7.90
CA TRP A 484 -14.60 3.10 -8.37
C TRP A 484 -14.49 2.92 -9.89
N ASN A 485 -14.50 4.01 -10.64
CA ASN A 485 -14.36 3.98 -12.09
C ASN A 485 -12.93 3.66 -12.55
N ASP A 486 -11.93 4.08 -11.80
CA ASP A 486 -10.52 3.73 -12.05
C ASP A 486 -10.27 2.22 -11.98
N LEU A 487 -11.10 1.53 -11.18
CA LEU A 487 -11.13 0.08 -10.99
C LEU A 487 -12.37 -0.56 -11.63
N ALA A 488 -12.88 -0.02 -12.74
CA ALA A 488 -14.03 -0.56 -13.46
C ALA A 488 -13.89 -2.04 -13.86
N ASN A 489 -12.65 -2.53 -14.04
CA ASN A 489 -12.38 -3.95 -14.29
C ASN A 489 -12.65 -4.86 -13.07
N ILE A 490 -12.71 -4.29 -11.86
CA ILE A 490 -13.02 -4.97 -10.60
C ILE A 490 -14.48 -4.77 -10.23
N TYR A 491 -14.97 -3.53 -10.28
CA TYR A 491 -16.32 -3.18 -9.82
C TYR A 491 -17.40 -3.33 -10.90
N GLY A 492 -17.01 -3.42 -12.18
CA GLY A 492 -17.94 -3.32 -13.30
C GLY A 492 -18.43 -1.88 -13.53
N THR A 493 -19.32 -1.72 -14.51
CA THR A 493 -19.99 -0.45 -14.80
C THR A 493 -21.43 -0.68 -15.25
N ASP A 494 -22.28 0.34 -15.09
CA ASP A 494 -23.59 0.39 -15.72
C ASP A 494 -23.50 0.69 -17.24
N SER A 495 -24.65 0.78 -17.91
CA SER A 495 -24.71 1.08 -19.35
C SER A 495 -24.19 2.48 -19.72
N ALA A 496 -24.06 3.40 -18.76
CA ALA A 496 -23.54 4.75 -18.94
C ALA A 496 -22.05 4.86 -18.56
N GLY A 497 -21.41 3.75 -18.14
CA GLY A 497 -20.01 3.68 -17.78
C GLY A 497 -19.70 4.14 -16.36
N PHE A 498 -20.68 4.28 -15.47
CA PHE A 498 -20.43 4.58 -14.05
C PHE A 498 -20.22 3.30 -13.26
N ALA A 499 -19.20 3.28 -12.41
CA ALA A 499 -18.96 2.15 -11.52
C ALA A 499 -19.92 2.20 -10.32
N PRO A 500 -20.37 1.05 -9.81
CA PRO A 500 -21.17 1.00 -8.59
C PRO A 500 -20.35 1.45 -7.37
N SER A 501 -21.03 1.94 -6.33
CA SER A 501 -20.38 2.48 -5.13
C SER A 501 -20.76 1.70 -3.87
N PRO A 502 -19.80 1.37 -2.98
CA PRO A 502 -20.06 0.73 -1.69
C PRO A 502 -20.45 1.72 -0.58
N ILE A 503 -20.71 2.99 -0.91
CA ILE A 503 -21.12 4.01 0.07
C ILE A 503 -22.57 3.77 0.50
N ASP A 504 -22.78 3.58 1.80
CA ASP A 504 -24.08 3.38 2.44
C ASP A 504 -24.22 4.30 3.65
N ASN A 505 -25.40 4.87 3.86
CA ASN A 505 -25.75 5.42 5.17
C ASN A 505 -27.18 5.08 5.63
N VAL A 506 -27.80 4.06 5.03
CA VAL A 506 -29.12 3.56 5.44
C VAL A 506 -29.01 2.92 6.82
N GLY A 507 -29.83 3.40 7.76
CA GLY A 507 -29.90 2.90 9.14
C GLY A 507 -28.82 3.43 10.08
N VAL A 508 -27.87 4.25 9.60
CA VAL A 508 -26.81 4.86 10.42
C VAL A 508 -27.37 5.98 11.28
N GLN A 509 -27.15 5.89 12.60
CA GLN A 509 -27.71 6.80 13.58
C GLN A 509 -26.65 7.78 14.10
N TYR A 510 -26.39 8.86 13.35
CA TYR A 510 -25.38 9.84 13.73
C TYR A 510 -25.74 10.48 15.08
N GLY A 511 -24.77 10.51 16.01
CA GLY A 511 -24.96 11.03 17.37
C GLY A 511 -25.62 10.08 18.38
N LEU A 512 -25.83 8.80 18.06
CA LEU A 512 -26.46 7.84 18.99
C LEU A 512 -25.70 7.75 20.33
N GLY A 513 -24.38 7.65 20.29
CA GLY A 513 -23.55 7.64 21.50
C GLY A 513 -23.68 8.92 22.34
N ALA A 514 -23.78 10.10 21.69
CA ALA A 514 -23.99 11.37 22.38
C ALA A 514 -25.40 11.46 23.00
N LEU A 515 -26.43 10.91 22.34
CA LEU A 515 -27.77 10.78 22.92
C LEU A 515 -27.75 9.84 24.14
N ALA A 516 -27.09 8.69 24.00
CA ALA A 516 -26.94 7.71 25.09
C ALA A 516 -26.24 8.31 26.32
N ALA A 517 -25.27 9.20 26.09
CA ALA A 517 -24.54 9.92 27.14
C ALA A 517 -25.26 11.19 27.65
N GLY A 518 -26.44 11.54 27.11
CA GLY A 518 -27.18 12.75 27.50
C GLY A 518 -26.51 14.07 27.07
N GLN A 519 -25.58 14.03 26.12
CA GLN A 519 -24.84 15.21 25.63
C GLN A 519 -25.62 15.97 24.55
N ILE A 520 -26.56 15.30 23.89
CA ILE A 520 -27.56 15.89 22.98
C ILE A 520 -28.97 15.40 23.38
N GLY A 521 -29.97 16.23 23.12
CA GLY A 521 -31.37 15.87 23.33
C GLY A 521 -31.95 15.05 22.18
N LYS A 522 -33.11 14.41 22.40
CA LYS A 522 -33.81 13.64 21.36
C LYS A 522 -34.18 14.48 20.12
N ASP A 523 -34.57 15.74 20.30
CA ASP A 523 -34.99 16.61 19.18
C ASP A 523 -33.79 16.93 18.27
N GLU A 524 -32.62 17.13 18.86
CA GLU A 524 -31.35 17.34 18.16
C GLU A 524 -30.94 16.06 17.42
N PHE A 525 -31.02 14.89 18.07
CA PHE A 525 -30.76 13.59 17.46
C PHE A 525 -31.66 13.29 16.25
N LEU A 526 -32.97 13.54 16.38
CA LEU A 526 -33.95 13.34 15.29
C LEU A 526 -33.67 14.29 14.13
N ARG A 527 -33.40 15.58 14.42
CA ARG A 527 -33.13 16.59 13.40
C ARG A 527 -31.87 16.31 12.60
N ILE A 528 -30.77 15.93 13.27
CA ILE A 528 -29.53 15.52 12.60
C ILE A 528 -29.85 14.39 11.61
N ASN A 529 -30.46 13.32 12.09
CA ASN A 529 -30.69 12.14 11.28
C ASN A 529 -31.75 12.34 10.18
N ALA A 530 -32.66 13.32 10.35
CA ALA A 530 -33.60 13.74 9.33
C ALA A 530 -32.95 14.63 8.26
N CYS A 531 -31.92 15.42 8.57
CA CYS A 531 -31.40 16.46 7.66
C CYS A 531 -30.07 16.13 6.97
N VAL A 532 -29.23 15.25 7.54
CA VAL A 532 -27.89 14.93 6.99
C VAL A 532 -27.94 14.40 5.55
N GLY A 533 -28.97 13.62 5.20
CA GLY A 533 -29.17 13.14 3.82
C GLY A 533 -28.11 12.16 3.35
N SER A 534 -27.79 12.17 2.06
CA SER A 534 -26.78 11.31 1.43
C SER A 534 -26.27 11.90 0.11
N TRP A 535 -25.48 11.16 -0.66
CA TRP A 535 -25.02 11.57 -1.99
C TRP A 535 -25.99 11.15 -3.10
N LYS A 536 -26.10 11.95 -4.16
CA LYS A 536 -26.89 11.62 -5.37
C LYS A 536 -26.35 10.37 -6.08
N GLU A 537 -27.07 9.87 -7.09
CA GLU A 537 -26.50 8.87 -7.99
C GLU A 537 -25.42 9.48 -8.88
N ALA A 538 -24.40 8.69 -9.23
CA ALA A 538 -23.23 9.11 -10.04
C ALA A 538 -23.62 9.87 -11.32
N SER A 539 -24.70 9.47 -11.98
CA SER A 539 -25.22 10.09 -13.21
C SER A 539 -25.82 11.49 -13.01
N GLN A 540 -26.09 11.90 -11.77
CA GLN A 540 -26.69 13.17 -11.39
C GLN A 540 -25.67 14.18 -10.84
N PHE A 541 -24.41 13.78 -10.71
CA PHE A 541 -23.36 14.66 -10.22
C PHE A 541 -23.08 15.79 -11.21
N VAL A 542 -22.74 16.95 -10.66
CA VAL A 542 -22.21 18.10 -11.38
C VAL A 542 -20.78 18.39 -10.94
N MET A 543 -20.05 19.17 -11.74
CA MET A 543 -18.70 19.61 -11.38
C MET A 543 -18.74 20.36 -10.04
N TRP A 544 -17.83 19.98 -9.14
CA TRP A 544 -17.69 20.60 -7.84
C TRP A 544 -17.02 21.98 -7.96
N ASP A 545 -17.63 22.98 -7.32
CA ASP A 545 -17.04 24.31 -7.12
C ASP A 545 -16.70 24.48 -5.64
N ALA A 546 -15.48 24.11 -5.27
CA ALA A 546 -15.03 24.12 -3.88
C ALA A 546 -15.04 25.52 -3.23
N ALA A 547 -14.97 26.60 -4.02
CA ALA A 547 -14.96 27.95 -3.50
C ALA A 547 -16.36 28.42 -3.09
N ALA A 548 -17.39 28.06 -3.88
CA ALA A 548 -18.77 28.44 -3.61
C ALA A 548 -19.52 27.40 -2.74
N ASP A 549 -19.14 26.13 -2.82
CA ASP A 549 -19.81 25.00 -2.18
C ASP A 549 -18.75 24.06 -1.57
N PRO A 550 -18.14 24.42 -0.43
CA PRO A 550 -16.99 23.70 0.12
C PRO A 550 -17.28 22.24 0.48
N PHE A 551 -18.54 21.84 0.64
CA PHE A 551 -18.92 20.46 0.99
C PHE A 551 -19.55 19.68 -0.17
N ASP A 552 -19.65 20.28 -1.36
CA ASP A 552 -20.30 19.69 -2.54
C ASP A 552 -21.80 19.39 -2.30
N ALA A 553 -22.48 20.28 -1.57
CA ALA A 553 -23.88 20.20 -1.21
C ALA A 553 -24.82 20.12 -2.41
N ARG A 554 -24.43 20.67 -3.57
CA ARG A 554 -25.17 20.51 -4.84
C ARG A 554 -25.27 19.06 -5.29
N ASN A 555 -24.36 18.19 -4.86
CA ASN A 555 -24.34 16.77 -5.17
C ASN A 555 -24.92 15.89 -4.07
N MET A 556 -25.51 16.49 -3.02
CA MET A 556 -26.21 15.78 -1.94
C MET A 556 -27.71 15.63 -2.21
N GLN A 557 -28.31 14.59 -1.63
CA GLN A 557 -29.75 14.40 -1.47
C GLN A 557 -30.20 15.10 -0.18
N ARG A 558 -30.86 16.24 -0.32
CA ARG A 558 -31.27 17.11 0.80
C ARG A 558 -32.78 17.29 0.80
N SER A 559 -33.34 17.67 1.95
CA SER A 559 -34.75 18.05 2.08
C SER A 559 -34.88 19.42 2.73
N ALA A 560 -35.70 20.28 2.13
CA ALA A 560 -36.01 21.60 2.67
C ALA A 560 -36.91 21.56 3.93
N THR A 561 -37.62 20.45 4.15
CA THR A 561 -38.58 20.29 5.26
C THR A 561 -38.09 19.34 6.35
N CYS A 562 -36.85 18.87 6.27
CA CYS A 562 -36.30 17.85 7.20
C CYS A 562 -36.33 18.25 8.68
N ARG A 563 -36.42 19.56 8.98
CA ARG A 563 -36.46 20.10 10.35
C ARG A 563 -37.85 20.10 10.97
N ASP A 564 -38.89 20.03 10.14
CA ASP A 564 -40.26 19.87 10.61
C ASP A 564 -40.50 18.39 10.93
N PRO A 565 -40.93 18.04 12.15
CA PRO A 565 -41.32 16.67 12.44
C PRO A 565 -42.37 16.13 11.48
N ALA A 566 -43.26 16.94 10.89
CA ALA A 566 -44.22 16.50 9.88
C ALA A 566 -43.65 16.47 8.44
N GLY A 567 -42.48 17.06 8.23
CA GLY A 567 -41.82 17.17 6.92
C GLY A 567 -41.22 15.86 6.43
N GLN A 568 -40.53 15.95 5.28
CA GLN A 568 -39.86 14.82 4.66
C GLN A 568 -38.39 14.75 5.10
N PRO A 569 -37.92 13.63 5.67
CA PRO A 569 -36.49 13.42 5.89
C PRO A 569 -35.69 13.44 4.58
N ALA A 570 -34.44 13.89 4.64
CA ALA A 570 -33.51 13.83 3.53
C ALA A 570 -33.21 12.36 3.16
N PRO A 571 -33.26 12.00 1.86
CA PRO A 571 -33.06 10.61 1.45
C PRO A 571 -31.67 10.06 1.79
N ARG A 572 -31.62 8.76 2.09
CA ARG A 572 -30.39 8.00 2.38
C ARG A 572 -30.02 7.09 1.21
N ARG A 573 -28.72 6.81 1.07
CA ARG A 573 -28.17 5.99 -0.03
C ARG A 573 -27.81 4.61 0.48
N ALA A 574 -28.23 3.59 -0.26
CA ALA A 574 -27.80 2.21 -0.03
C ALA A 574 -26.52 1.88 -0.80
N ALA A 575 -25.60 1.12 -0.19
CA ALA A 575 -24.45 0.58 -0.92
C ALA A 575 -24.86 -0.48 -1.95
N ASP A 576 -24.09 -0.56 -3.04
CA ASP A 576 -24.14 -1.69 -3.96
C ASP A 576 -23.39 -2.90 -3.35
N LEU A 577 -24.11 -3.99 -3.06
CA LEU A 577 -23.51 -5.17 -2.46
C LEU A 577 -22.53 -5.90 -3.39
N SER A 578 -22.66 -5.76 -4.71
CA SER A 578 -21.69 -6.32 -5.64
C SER A 578 -20.36 -5.55 -5.59
N ALA A 579 -20.42 -4.22 -5.45
CA ALA A 579 -19.22 -3.38 -5.24
C ALA A 579 -18.51 -3.72 -3.93
N VAL A 580 -19.27 -3.88 -2.83
CA VAL A 580 -18.70 -4.29 -1.52
C VAL A 580 -18.02 -5.66 -1.65
N ARG A 581 -18.68 -6.65 -2.26
CA ARG A 581 -18.09 -7.98 -2.50
C ARG A 581 -16.84 -7.91 -3.38
N ALA A 582 -16.86 -7.09 -4.42
CA ALA A 582 -15.71 -6.90 -5.30
C ALA A 582 -14.52 -6.29 -4.56
N ALA A 583 -14.74 -5.32 -3.67
CA ALA A 583 -13.68 -4.75 -2.83
C ALA A 583 -12.99 -5.80 -1.95
N TYR A 584 -13.78 -6.68 -1.31
CA TYR A 584 -13.23 -7.79 -0.53
C TYR A 584 -12.50 -8.82 -1.40
N SER A 585 -13.18 -9.36 -2.43
CA SER A 585 -12.65 -10.45 -3.24
C SER A 585 -11.46 -10.06 -4.11
N SER A 586 -11.30 -8.78 -4.42
CA SER A 586 -10.12 -8.26 -5.12
C SER A 586 -8.95 -7.95 -4.20
N GLY A 587 -9.09 -8.13 -2.88
CA GLY A 587 -8.03 -7.87 -1.90
C GLY A 587 -7.81 -6.39 -1.57
N HIS A 588 -8.74 -5.49 -1.90
CA HIS A 588 -8.61 -4.06 -1.58
C HIS A 588 -9.04 -3.71 -0.15
N VAL A 589 -9.64 -4.67 0.57
CA VAL A 589 -9.98 -4.53 1.99
C VAL A 589 -9.03 -5.40 2.82
N PHE A 590 -8.40 -4.82 3.85
CA PHE A 590 -7.60 -5.61 4.78
C PHE A 590 -8.54 -6.30 5.77
N THR A 591 -8.64 -7.62 5.67
CA THR A 591 -9.60 -8.42 6.43
C THR A 591 -9.08 -8.89 7.78
N GLY A 592 -7.76 -8.81 7.99
CA GLY A 592 -7.09 -9.37 9.16
C GLY A 592 -6.94 -10.90 9.15
N GLN A 593 -7.40 -11.60 8.09
CA GLN A 593 -7.26 -13.07 8.02
C GLN A 593 -5.79 -13.53 7.96
N ARG A 594 -4.92 -12.69 7.40
CA ARG A 594 -3.52 -13.00 7.16
C ARG A 594 -2.62 -11.81 7.43
N LEU A 595 -1.58 -12.04 8.24
CA LEU A 595 -0.42 -11.18 8.40
C LEU A 595 0.72 -12.07 8.90
N ASP A 596 1.52 -12.62 7.98
CA ASP A 596 2.53 -13.64 8.30
C ASP A 596 3.93 -13.07 8.52
N ILE A 597 4.07 -11.74 8.46
CA ILE A 597 5.34 -11.03 8.58
C ILE A 597 5.30 -10.04 9.73
N PRO A 598 6.42 -9.84 10.47
CA PRO A 598 6.48 -8.85 11.53
C PRO A 598 6.37 -7.43 10.97
N MET A 599 5.54 -6.61 11.61
CA MET A 599 5.26 -5.21 11.29
C MET A 599 5.49 -4.35 12.53
N ILE A 600 6.22 -3.25 12.36
CA ILE A 600 6.28 -2.16 13.37
C ILE A 600 5.55 -0.95 12.79
N ASP A 601 4.33 -0.72 13.25
CA ASP A 601 3.51 0.44 12.89
C ASP A 601 4.02 1.68 13.62
N VAL A 602 4.77 2.53 12.91
CA VAL A 602 5.40 3.72 13.47
C VAL A 602 4.52 4.94 13.19
N ARG A 603 4.15 5.69 14.23
CA ARG A 603 3.24 6.83 14.06
C ARG A 603 3.52 7.99 15.02
N PRO A 604 3.61 9.24 14.52
CA PRO A 604 3.44 10.42 15.35
C PRO A 604 1.97 10.57 15.75
N TYR A 605 1.73 11.09 16.95
CA TYR A 605 0.38 11.37 17.46
C TYR A 605 -0.19 12.68 16.88
N LEU A 606 -0.93 12.58 15.78
CA LEU A 606 -1.41 13.73 15.00
C LEU A 606 -2.83 14.22 15.32
N GLU A 607 -3.48 13.66 16.35
CA GLU A 607 -4.82 14.09 16.78
C GLU A 607 -4.91 15.62 17.05
N PRO A 608 -3.93 16.29 17.70
CA PRO A 608 -4.03 17.72 18.02
C PRO A 608 -3.97 18.64 16.79
N VAL A 609 -3.48 18.14 15.66
CA VAL A 609 -3.42 18.88 14.38
C VAL A 609 -4.50 18.43 13.39
N LEU A 610 -5.48 17.65 13.87
CA LEU A 610 -6.68 17.23 13.13
C LEU A 610 -6.36 16.52 11.80
N ASN A 611 -5.28 15.74 11.80
CA ASN A 611 -4.82 15.06 10.60
C ASN A 611 -5.62 13.77 10.35
N MET A 612 -5.83 13.42 9.07
CA MET A 612 -6.46 12.15 8.67
C MET A 612 -5.78 10.90 9.25
N HIS A 613 -4.46 10.96 9.50
CA HIS A 613 -3.66 9.87 10.08
C HIS A 613 -3.89 9.74 11.59
N ASN A 614 -5.16 9.63 11.98
CA ASN A 614 -5.60 9.44 13.35
C ASN A 614 -5.06 8.12 13.93
N MET A 615 -4.87 8.12 15.25
CA MET A 615 -4.23 7.04 15.97
C MET A 615 -5.05 5.75 15.95
N ARG A 616 -6.38 5.88 15.83
CA ARG A 616 -7.35 4.77 15.77
C ARG A 616 -6.97 3.71 14.72
N GLN A 617 -6.37 4.10 13.60
CA GLN A 617 -6.12 3.20 12.48
C GLN A 617 -5.24 1.99 12.80
N ALA A 618 -4.21 2.14 13.64
CA ALA A 618 -3.40 0.99 14.07
C ALA A 618 -4.25 -0.02 14.87
N PHE A 619 -5.18 0.48 15.69
CA PHE A 619 -6.10 -0.34 16.46
C PHE A 619 -7.22 -0.93 15.61
N SER A 620 -7.59 -0.29 14.51
CA SER A 620 -8.45 -0.90 13.48
C SER A 620 -7.77 -2.13 12.88
N VAL A 621 -6.50 -2.03 12.47
CA VAL A 621 -5.70 -3.19 12.00
C VAL A 621 -5.66 -4.29 13.07
N ARG A 622 -5.28 -3.95 14.31
CA ARG A 622 -5.19 -4.90 15.42
C ARG A 622 -6.53 -5.57 15.71
N ALA A 623 -7.63 -4.82 15.70
CA ALA A 623 -8.97 -5.34 15.95
C ALA A 623 -9.41 -6.31 14.85
N ARG A 624 -9.14 -6.02 13.57
CA ARG A 624 -9.41 -6.95 12.45
C ARG A 624 -8.59 -8.23 12.57
N LEU A 625 -7.31 -8.14 12.96
CA LEU A 625 -6.48 -9.31 13.25
C LEU A 625 -7.04 -10.13 14.41
N LEU A 626 -7.39 -9.50 15.54
CA LEU A 626 -7.94 -10.20 16.71
C LEU A 626 -9.28 -10.91 16.43
N ASP A 627 -10.09 -10.34 15.54
CA ASP A 627 -11.40 -10.85 15.10
C ASP A 627 -11.24 -12.02 14.11
N ALA A 628 -10.39 -11.88 13.09
CA ALA A 628 -10.27 -12.84 12.00
C ALA A 628 -9.20 -13.92 12.23
N ASN A 629 -8.03 -13.55 12.79
CA ASN A 629 -6.91 -14.45 13.04
C ASN A 629 -6.07 -13.94 14.22
N ARG A 630 -6.53 -14.23 15.45
CA ARG A 630 -5.89 -13.76 16.69
C ARG A 630 -4.40 -14.12 16.79
N ALA A 631 -3.96 -15.22 16.20
CA ALA A 631 -2.56 -15.63 16.20
C ALA A 631 -1.67 -14.69 15.36
N ALA A 632 -2.22 -14.06 14.31
CA ALA A 632 -1.52 -13.10 13.47
C ALA A 632 -1.35 -11.73 14.16
N ALA A 633 -2.18 -11.40 15.17
CA ALA A 633 -2.09 -10.14 15.90
C ALA A 633 -0.73 -9.91 16.58
N LYS A 634 0.00 -10.98 16.93
CA LYS A 634 1.36 -10.91 17.50
C LYS A 634 2.40 -10.33 16.52
N ASN A 635 2.10 -10.34 15.23
CA ASN A 635 3.00 -9.87 14.19
C ASN A 635 2.88 -8.35 13.97
N GLN A 636 1.93 -7.67 14.60
CA GLN A 636 1.84 -6.22 14.56
C GLN A 636 2.30 -5.65 15.92
N VAL A 637 3.27 -4.76 15.90
CA VAL A 637 3.68 -3.93 17.03
C VAL A 637 3.37 -2.47 16.71
N ILE A 638 2.86 -1.71 17.67
CA ILE A 638 2.50 -0.30 17.52
C ILE A 638 3.49 0.56 18.31
N TRP A 639 4.20 1.41 17.59
CA TRP A 639 5.12 2.41 18.12
C TRP A 639 4.58 3.81 17.88
N LEU A 640 4.29 4.54 18.96
CA LEU A 640 3.74 5.88 18.86
C LEU A 640 4.69 6.91 19.49
N THR A 641 4.88 8.04 18.83
CA THR A 641 5.67 9.16 19.33
C THR A 641 4.84 10.42 19.41
N THR A 642 5.33 11.45 20.10
CA THR A 642 4.82 12.81 19.89
C THR A 642 5.18 13.31 18.47
N PRO A 643 4.47 14.32 17.92
CA PRO A 643 4.82 14.93 16.63
C PRO A 643 6.20 15.60 16.57
N ALA A 644 6.76 15.99 17.73
CA ALA A 644 8.04 16.68 17.81
C ALA A 644 9.26 15.72 17.73
N ALA A 645 9.04 14.42 17.86
CA ALA A 645 10.12 13.43 17.83
C ALA A 645 10.75 13.26 16.43
N ASP A 646 12.01 12.86 16.37
CA ASP A 646 12.73 12.53 15.12
C ASP A 646 12.15 11.25 14.48
N GLN A 647 11.12 11.44 13.64
CA GLN A 647 10.48 10.35 12.90
C GLN A 647 11.47 9.53 12.06
N PRO A 648 12.37 10.14 11.26
CA PRO A 648 13.42 9.39 10.57
C PRO A 648 14.24 8.48 11.49
N ALA A 649 14.66 8.94 12.67
CA ALA A 649 15.40 8.11 13.61
C ALA A 649 14.59 6.89 14.07
N HIS A 650 13.33 7.09 14.45
CA HIS A 650 12.46 5.99 14.89
C HIS A 650 12.17 4.95 13.79
N VAL A 651 12.07 5.37 12.52
CA VAL A 651 11.98 4.43 11.40
C VAL A 651 13.26 3.59 11.25
N ILE A 652 14.44 4.20 11.48
CA ILE A 652 15.72 3.48 11.46
C ILE A 652 15.86 2.53 12.66
N ASP A 653 15.37 2.91 13.84
CA ASP A 653 15.33 2.01 15.00
C ASP A 653 14.44 0.79 14.71
N ALA A 654 13.25 1.01 14.14
CA ALA A 654 12.35 -0.07 13.73
C ALA A 654 12.99 -0.99 12.68
N LEU A 655 13.74 -0.42 11.72
CA LEU A 655 14.52 -1.20 10.75
C LEU A 655 15.56 -2.09 11.43
N GLY A 656 16.29 -1.56 12.42
CA GLY A 656 17.26 -2.36 13.19
C GLY A 656 16.62 -3.50 13.97
N VAL A 657 15.44 -3.27 14.56
CA VAL A 657 14.67 -4.31 15.27
C VAL A 657 14.22 -5.42 14.32
N LEU A 658 13.65 -5.06 13.17
CA LEU A 658 13.19 -6.03 12.17
C LEU A 658 14.34 -6.76 11.48
N ASP A 659 15.46 -6.10 11.21
CA ASP A 659 16.69 -6.74 10.74
C ASP A 659 17.14 -7.83 11.72
N SER A 660 17.27 -7.48 13.01
CA SER A 660 17.65 -8.43 14.06
C SER A 660 16.68 -9.60 14.15
N TYR A 661 15.37 -9.33 14.06
CA TYR A 661 14.36 -10.37 14.03
C TYR A 661 14.60 -11.31 12.84
N LEU A 662 14.63 -10.80 11.60
CA LEU A 662 14.75 -11.64 10.41
C LEU A 662 16.09 -12.40 10.36
N SER A 663 17.17 -11.79 10.81
CA SER A 663 18.52 -12.38 10.84
C SER A 663 18.64 -13.51 11.88
N THR A 664 18.06 -13.34 13.07
CA THR A 664 18.13 -14.34 14.16
C THR A 664 16.96 -15.31 14.18
N ARG A 665 15.91 -15.02 13.41
CA ARG A 665 14.61 -15.72 13.40
C ARG A 665 13.94 -15.77 14.78
N THR A 666 14.29 -14.82 15.65
CA THR A 666 13.76 -14.70 17.01
C THR A 666 13.33 -13.27 17.24
N ALA A 667 12.13 -13.07 17.77
CA ALA A 667 11.64 -11.71 18.08
C ALA A 667 12.54 -11.09 19.17
N PRO A 668 13.22 -9.96 18.89
CA PRO A 668 14.01 -9.26 19.90
C PRO A 668 13.09 -8.59 20.94
N ALA A 669 13.60 -8.30 22.13
CA ALA A 669 12.80 -7.70 23.22
C ALA A 669 12.17 -6.35 22.83
N GLN A 670 12.81 -5.61 21.94
CA GLN A 670 12.34 -4.34 21.40
C GLN A 670 11.12 -4.50 20.47
N PHE A 671 10.86 -5.69 19.92
CA PHE A 671 9.66 -5.95 19.13
C PHE A 671 8.44 -6.09 20.05
N THR A 672 8.03 -4.96 20.64
CA THR A 672 6.96 -4.86 21.62
C THR A 672 6.25 -3.51 21.51
N ASP A 673 4.96 -3.50 21.79
CA ASP A 673 4.12 -2.30 21.80
C ASP A 673 4.74 -1.23 22.71
N SER A 674 4.93 -0.01 22.19
CA SER A 674 5.71 1.04 22.85
C SER A 674 5.20 2.45 22.52
N CYS A 675 5.43 3.40 23.42
CA CYS A 675 5.26 4.82 23.12
C CYS A 675 6.41 5.66 23.67
N PHE A 676 6.68 6.80 23.02
CA PHE A 676 7.86 7.62 23.23
C PHE A 676 7.51 9.10 23.38
N ASP A 677 8.30 9.81 24.18
CA ASP A 677 8.18 11.26 24.36
C ASP A 677 8.81 12.05 23.19
N ALA A 678 8.90 13.38 23.33
CA ALA A 678 9.48 14.26 22.31
C ALA A 678 10.98 14.06 22.07
N SER A 679 11.72 13.52 23.05
CA SER A 679 13.14 13.18 22.91
C SER A 679 13.38 11.82 22.27
N GLY A 680 12.31 11.03 22.05
CA GLY A 680 12.40 9.64 21.62
C GLY A 680 12.63 8.66 22.77
N THR A 681 12.56 9.11 24.03
CA THR A 681 12.68 8.24 25.21
C THR A 681 11.38 7.49 25.43
N ALA A 682 11.46 6.20 25.74
CA ALA A 682 10.28 5.36 25.98
C ALA A 682 9.51 5.85 27.22
N ILE A 683 8.24 6.16 27.05
CA ILE A 683 7.28 6.42 28.14
C ILE A 683 6.88 5.09 28.77
N ALA A 684 6.54 4.10 27.94
CA ALA A 684 6.25 2.74 28.35
C ALA A 684 6.41 1.76 27.18
N ALA A 685 6.66 0.50 27.50
CA ALA A 685 6.73 -0.61 26.56
C ALA A 685 6.17 -1.89 27.20
N GLY A 686 5.48 -2.73 26.42
CA GLY A 686 4.93 -4.01 26.87
C GLY A 686 3.49 -4.29 26.40
N ALA A 687 3.01 -5.51 26.66
CA ALA A 687 1.73 -5.99 26.14
C ALA A 687 0.49 -5.22 26.66
N ALA A 688 0.58 -4.60 27.84
CA ALA A 688 -0.54 -3.91 28.50
C ALA A 688 -0.55 -2.39 28.25
N VAL A 689 0.43 -1.83 27.53
CA VAL A 689 0.54 -0.37 27.41
C VAL A 689 -0.61 0.27 26.64
N TRP A 690 -1.28 -0.52 25.79
CA TRP A 690 -2.45 -0.13 25.00
C TRP A 690 -3.79 -0.62 25.57
N ASP A 691 -3.81 -1.12 26.80
CA ASP A 691 -5.04 -1.53 27.47
C ASP A 691 -6.06 -0.38 27.54
N GLY A 692 -7.34 -0.73 27.56
CA GLY A 692 -8.48 0.20 27.56
C GLY A 692 -8.89 0.73 26.18
N ILE A 693 -8.20 0.36 25.09
CA ILE A 693 -8.61 0.71 23.72
C ILE A 693 -9.42 -0.42 23.07
N LEU A 694 -8.88 -1.64 23.09
CA LEU A 694 -9.50 -2.83 22.46
C LEU A 694 -10.07 -3.84 23.47
N ASN A 695 -9.95 -3.54 24.76
CA ASN A 695 -10.39 -4.41 25.85
C ASN A 695 -11.00 -3.57 26.99
N GLN A 696 -11.58 -4.24 27.97
CA GLN A 696 -12.24 -3.60 29.12
C GLN A 696 -11.29 -3.37 30.31
N GLN A 697 -9.97 -3.47 30.11
CA GLN A 697 -9.00 -3.23 31.17
C GLN A 697 -8.81 -1.72 31.43
N PRO A 698 -8.30 -1.31 32.59
CA PRO A 698 -7.89 0.07 32.83
C PRO A 698 -6.91 0.55 31.76
N LYS A 699 -6.93 1.86 31.46
CA LYS A 699 -6.04 2.44 30.44
C LYS A 699 -4.58 2.16 30.78
N GLY A 700 -3.86 1.54 29.84
CA GLY A 700 -2.42 1.38 29.91
C GLY A 700 -1.70 2.74 29.83
N ALA A 701 -0.41 2.76 30.18
CA ALA A 701 0.38 3.99 30.23
C ALA A 701 0.39 4.76 28.89
N CYS A 702 0.48 4.04 27.76
CA CYS A 702 0.44 4.67 26.45
C CYS A 702 -0.97 5.12 26.04
N SER A 703 -2.01 4.32 26.34
CA SER A 703 -3.42 4.73 26.13
C SER A 703 -3.80 5.98 26.93
N ALA A 704 -3.20 6.18 28.11
CA ALA A 704 -3.41 7.36 28.94
C ALA A 704 -2.68 8.59 28.38
N ALA A 705 -1.45 8.41 27.89
CA ALA A 705 -0.66 9.49 27.30
C ALA A 705 -1.20 9.97 25.94
N PHE A 706 -1.84 9.08 25.18
CA PHE A 706 -2.29 9.34 23.81
C PHE A 706 -3.75 8.90 23.62
N PRO A 707 -4.72 9.78 23.91
CA PRO A 707 -6.14 9.49 23.74
C PRO A 707 -6.51 9.13 22.29
N VAL A 708 -7.42 8.16 22.10
CA VAL A 708 -7.92 7.76 20.79
C VAL A 708 -9.33 8.30 20.58
N TYR A 709 -9.57 8.91 19.42
CA TYR A 709 -10.88 9.43 19.01
C TYR A 709 -11.65 8.44 18.14
N ALA A 710 -12.97 8.57 18.13
CA ALA A 710 -13.90 7.70 17.43
C ALA A 710 -14.08 8.14 15.96
N SER A 711 -15.10 7.62 15.30
CA SER A 711 -15.61 8.07 14.00
C SER A 711 -17.12 8.23 14.07
N SER A 712 -17.72 8.82 13.03
CA SER A 712 -19.17 9.01 12.91
C SER A 712 -19.92 7.68 13.05
N ARG A 713 -19.36 6.62 12.48
CA ARG A 713 -19.90 5.26 12.55
C ARG A 713 -19.74 4.64 13.92
N MET A 714 -18.61 4.85 14.59
CA MET A 714 -18.43 4.36 15.98
C MET A 714 -19.38 5.07 16.94
N VAL A 715 -19.60 6.37 16.79
CA VAL A 715 -20.62 7.11 17.55
C VAL A 715 -22.02 6.57 17.26
N ALA A 716 -22.27 6.08 16.04
CA ALA A 716 -23.51 5.43 15.66
C ALA A 716 -23.64 3.97 16.16
N GLY A 717 -22.58 3.39 16.74
CA GLY A 717 -22.57 2.03 17.31
C GLY A 717 -21.68 1.01 16.59
N ASP A 718 -20.94 1.40 15.54
CA ASP A 718 -19.95 0.54 14.88
C ASP A 718 -18.72 0.30 15.78
N SER A 719 -17.95 -0.73 15.46
CA SER A 719 -16.69 -1.06 16.12
C SER A 719 -15.50 -0.26 15.54
N VAL A 720 -14.39 -0.27 16.28
CA VAL A 720 -13.11 0.31 15.85
C VAL A 720 -12.53 -0.34 14.58
N LYS A 721 -13.01 -1.53 14.17
CA LYS A 721 -12.61 -2.17 12.91
C LYS A 721 -12.96 -1.27 11.72
N GLY A 722 -14.10 -0.56 11.79
CA GLY A 722 -14.56 0.34 10.73
C GLY A 722 -14.62 -0.33 9.36
N ASP A 723 -14.98 -1.62 9.30
CA ASP A 723 -15.01 -2.44 8.09
C ASP A 723 -16.44 -2.79 7.66
N ILE A 724 -17.44 -2.04 8.14
CA ILE A 724 -18.85 -2.21 7.80
C ILE A 724 -19.28 -1.09 6.83
N PHE A 725 -19.32 -1.43 5.54
CA PHE A 725 -19.98 -0.65 4.49
C PHE A 725 -21.50 -0.76 4.65
N LYS A 726 -22.05 -1.98 4.64
CA LYS A 726 -23.50 -2.23 4.77
C LYS A 726 -23.78 -2.98 6.06
N CYS A 727 -24.39 -2.30 7.03
CA CYS A 727 -24.87 -2.93 8.26
C CYS A 727 -26.12 -3.80 8.01
N LYS A 728 -26.33 -4.81 8.85
CA LYS A 728 -27.64 -5.46 8.97
C LYS A 728 -28.62 -4.47 9.58
N LEU A 729 -29.87 -4.44 9.10
CA LEU A 729 -30.91 -3.57 9.65
C LEU A 729 -31.83 -4.34 10.60
N LYS A 730 -32.25 -3.66 11.67
CA LYS A 730 -33.37 -4.07 12.53
C LYS A 730 -34.48 -3.02 12.48
N PRO A 731 -35.76 -3.40 12.55
CA PRO A 731 -36.87 -2.43 12.57
C PRO A 731 -36.74 -1.42 13.72
N VAL A 732 -37.20 -0.19 13.52
CA VAL A 732 -37.20 0.86 14.55
C VAL A 732 -37.93 0.40 15.82
N ALA A 733 -39.08 -0.28 15.67
CA ALA A 733 -39.81 -0.86 16.79
C ALA A 733 -38.96 -1.85 17.62
N ALA A 734 -38.10 -2.64 16.98
CA ALA A 734 -37.19 -3.54 17.69
C ALA A 734 -36.08 -2.76 18.41
N ALA A 735 -35.51 -1.74 17.76
CA ALA A 735 -34.49 -0.87 18.36
C ALA A 735 -35.02 -0.10 19.59
N LEU A 736 -36.28 0.32 19.58
CA LEU A 736 -36.96 0.96 20.71
C LEU A 736 -37.18 0.00 21.89
N ALA A 737 -37.14 -1.31 21.67
CA ALA A 737 -37.42 -2.32 22.68
C ALA A 737 -36.16 -3.06 23.18
N ASP A 738 -35.03 -2.99 22.47
CA ASP A 738 -33.84 -3.80 22.76
C ASP A 738 -32.69 -3.05 23.45
N GLY A 739 -32.95 -1.81 23.89
CA GLY A 739 -31.97 -0.97 24.58
C GLY A 739 -31.04 -0.19 23.66
N THR A 740 -31.32 -0.13 22.35
CA THR A 740 -30.56 0.76 21.42
C THR A 740 -30.62 2.22 21.86
N TYR A 741 -31.79 2.66 22.32
CA TYR A 741 -31.99 3.99 22.85
C TYR A 741 -32.08 3.94 24.37
N PRO A 742 -31.45 4.87 25.11
CA PRO A 742 -31.61 4.93 26.56
C PRO A 742 -33.06 5.26 26.89
N GLU A 743 -33.61 4.66 27.95
CA GLU A 743 -34.96 5.01 28.44
C GLU A 743 -35.07 6.52 28.76
N ALA A 744 -33.98 7.10 29.27
CA ALA A 744 -33.83 8.52 29.56
C ALA A 744 -34.01 9.44 28.33
N ALA A 745 -33.89 8.93 27.09
CA ALA A 745 -34.19 9.73 25.90
C ALA A 745 -35.67 10.12 25.81
N GLY A 746 -36.58 9.35 26.42
CA GLY A 746 -37.98 9.74 26.56
C GLY A 746 -38.73 9.98 25.24
N PHE A 747 -38.57 9.10 24.25
CA PHE A 747 -39.25 9.21 22.96
C PHE A 747 -40.78 9.10 23.11
N SER A 748 -41.50 10.15 22.71
CA SER A 748 -42.97 10.20 22.64
C SER A 748 -43.48 9.40 21.43
N ALA A 749 -44.81 9.22 21.32
CA ALA A 749 -45.42 8.59 20.14
C ALA A 749 -45.04 9.30 18.83
N ARG A 750 -45.10 10.64 18.83
CA ARG A 750 -44.71 11.46 17.67
C ARG A 750 -43.23 11.30 17.31
N ASP A 751 -42.37 11.17 18.30
CA ASP A 751 -40.93 11.00 18.06
C ASP A 751 -40.65 9.62 17.43
N LYS A 752 -41.37 8.58 17.87
CA LYS A 752 -41.27 7.23 17.30
C LYS A 752 -41.74 7.19 15.84
N GLU A 753 -42.84 7.87 15.52
CA GLU A 753 -43.31 8.04 14.13
C GLU A 753 -42.31 8.82 13.27
N TRP A 754 -41.59 9.78 13.86
CA TRP A 754 -40.53 10.49 13.15
C TRP A 754 -39.31 9.59 12.92
N LEU A 755 -38.87 8.81 13.92
CA LEU A 755 -37.82 7.80 13.74
C LEU A 755 -38.14 6.81 12.63
N GLU A 756 -39.37 6.31 12.56
CA GLU A 756 -39.81 5.39 11.51
C GLU A 756 -39.76 6.03 10.12
N ARG A 757 -40.05 7.33 9.99
CA ARG A 757 -39.90 8.04 8.72
C ARG A 757 -38.45 8.37 8.37
N ILE A 758 -37.60 8.61 9.36
CA ILE A 758 -36.16 8.83 9.16
C ILE A 758 -35.47 7.53 8.74
N PHE A 759 -35.88 6.40 9.33
CA PHE A 759 -35.31 5.07 9.12
C PHE A 759 -36.36 4.05 8.65
N PRO A 760 -36.96 4.24 7.46
CA PRO A 760 -38.07 3.40 7.01
C PRO A 760 -37.65 1.95 6.75
N GLN A 761 -36.36 1.71 6.47
CA GLN A 761 -35.80 0.36 6.33
C GLN A 761 -35.30 -0.24 7.66
N GLY A 762 -35.37 0.52 8.76
CA GLY A 762 -34.78 0.17 10.05
C GLY A 762 -33.41 0.81 10.29
N VAL A 763 -32.83 0.53 11.45
CA VAL A 763 -31.54 1.05 11.93
C VAL A 763 -30.47 -0.04 11.96
N CYS A 764 -29.20 0.36 11.90
CA CYS A 764 -28.08 -0.57 11.94
C CYS A 764 -28.06 -1.41 13.21
N ASP A 765 -27.79 -2.69 13.03
CA ASP A 765 -27.50 -3.68 14.07
C ASP A 765 -26.06 -4.16 13.94
N TYR A 766 -25.14 -3.42 14.56
CA TYR A 766 -23.70 -3.65 14.51
C TYR A 766 -23.22 -4.90 15.26
N ARG A 767 -24.14 -5.69 15.85
CA ARG A 767 -23.83 -7.04 16.33
C ARG A 767 -23.49 -7.99 15.18
N PHE A 768 -23.90 -7.65 13.96
CA PHE A 768 -23.61 -8.39 12.74
C PHE A 768 -22.55 -7.68 11.92
N GLY A 769 -21.73 -8.46 11.21
CA GLY A 769 -20.75 -7.92 10.28
C GLY A 769 -21.37 -7.35 9.00
N ASP A 770 -20.49 -6.87 8.13
CA ASP A 770 -20.84 -6.32 6.83
C ASP A 770 -21.64 -7.32 5.97
N GLN A 771 -22.78 -6.86 5.43
CA GLN A 771 -23.71 -7.70 4.63
C GLN A 771 -23.20 -8.00 3.22
N GLY A 772 -22.23 -7.22 2.73
CA GLY A 772 -21.52 -7.44 1.47
C GLY A 772 -20.25 -8.30 1.64
N ARG A 773 -19.84 -8.65 2.86
CA ARG A 773 -18.69 -9.54 3.06
C ARG A 773 -18.97 -10.92 2.45
N PRO A 774 -18.11 -11.45 1.55
CA PRO A 774 -18.28 -12.78 0.97
C PRO A 774 -18.34 -13.87 2.05
N ALA A 775 -19.20 -14.88 1.84
CA ALA A 775 -19.33 -16.01 2.76
C ALA A 775 -18.06 -16.88 2.71
N ARG A 776 -17.19 -16.70 3.71
CA ARG A 776 -15.90 -17.38 3.92
C ARG A 776 -14.92 -17.27 2.74
N TRP A 777 -13.89 -16.47 2.98
CA TRP A 777 -12.53 -16.78 2.56
C TRP A 777 -11.87 -17.58 3.68
#